data_AF-A0A954HP14-F1
#
_entry.id   AF-A0A954HP14-F1
#
_cell.length_a   1.000
_cell.length_b   1.000
_cell.length_c   1.000
_cell.angle_alpha   90.00
_cell.angle_beta   90.00
_cell.angle_gamma   90.00
#
_symmetry.space_group_name_H-M   'P 1'
#
loop_
_entity.id
_entity.type
_entity.pdbx_description
1 polymer ?
#
loop_
_entity_poly.entity_id
_entity_poly.type
_entity_poly.pdbx_seq_one_letter_code
_entity_poly.pdbx_strand_id
1 'polypeptide(L)'
;PDSNTFNLYRFANTPVAWRGRSQPIDTFARAQLLKASHKSTFKGELEQRELDQRRDKIVAAVQSYWSDVDSGSLQNFSGQYSDWIEEIVRITQSGREAVEARMRDVMVARMPAIRWLLDTAARPELAERHRIIRIDNDKVLSLLGLEKRPGMVYSLAEIQPNLKELESIHRQARMLQSANQTARMEDLDRGVVALFDAVRSVNDAGAAFQRETAQGLVDAFTRAQFLFERLEGFSMITATPTGLPDAQRSWETFIAAGAVRNAADEMRKLNLTTEEQVKDYVSKTLPRQMVETAIQGTHKMVEAWVREELKEGEEPEPDAVKKFAVQAAMVQEDPFLKLILAHIALAEPGTSADDILASLDDEQIGRIAAPRLGSALTAIDDVGKRAGRLLYNSKDRDFFVAATNGFERILEAWEDKDIAGFNDAVDSYQALLADEQPAHLNAASVKQEAYFNFYEPFWKAIYLYLPVILLSFCSWLVWPKTLRWTAFWIMFVAFVVHTLALNARMEISGRLAPVTSLYSSAIFIGWAVVLASFVIELVVKRGVGNILGASCGAATLVIAHFLAIDEGDTMGVMQAVLDTTFWLATHVVCITLGYAATFLAGALGLAYCVLAIFRTDDHGKAADLKRTGSMLYGVLCFALFFSLVGTVLGGLWADDSWGRFWGW
;
A
#
# COMPACT_ATOMS: atom_id res chain seq x y z
N PRO A 1 -1.58 -19.03 -18.26
CA PRO A 1 -0.98 -17.99 -19.11
C PRO A 1 -1.53 -18.10 -20.54
N ASP A 2 -2.55 -17.31 -20.84
CA ASP A 2 -2.85 -16.98 -22.23
C ASP A 2 -1.88 -15.86 -22.63
N SER A 3 -1.13 -16.02 -23.72
CA SER A 3 -0.17 -15.02 -24.22
C SER A 3 -0.79 -13.64 -24.49
N ASN A 4 -2.13 -13.59 -24.53
CA ASN A 4 -2.91 -12.41 -24.85
C ASN A 4 -3.54 -11.76 -23.59
N THR A 5 -2.97 -11.99 -22.40
CA THR A 5 -3.41 -11.40 -21.13
C THR A 5 -2.23 -10.92 -20.29
N PHE A 6 -2.44 -9.88 -19.49
CA PHE A 6 -1.44 -9.43 -18.51
C PHE A 6 -1.15 -10.53 -17.49
N ASN A 7 0.11 -10.89 -17.31
CA ASN A 7 0.54 -11.89 -16.35
C ASN A 7 0.64 -11.31 -14.93
N LEU A 8 -0.51 -10.95 -14.38
CA LEU A 8 -0.63 -10.36 -13.04
C LEU A 8 -0.09 -11.27 -11.94
N TYR A 9 -0.16 -12.59 -12.13
CA TYR A 9 0.41 -13.55 -11.17
C TYR A 9 1.93 -13.42 -11.08
N ARG A 10 2.60 -13.23 -12.22
CA ARG A 10 4.05 -13.07 -12.23
C ARG A 10 4.46 -11.74 -11.62
N PHE A 11 3.77 -10.65 -11.95
CA PHE A 11 4.02 -9.34 -11.34
C PHE A 11 3.73 -9.35 -9.83
N ALA A 12 2.68 -10.03 -9.38
CA ALA A 12 2.36 -10.22 -7.95
C ALA A 12 3.52 -10.84 -7.14
N ASN A 13 4.36 -11.66 -7.78
CA ASN A 13 5.52 -12.30 -7.16
C ASN A 13 6.79 -11.42 -7.17
N THR A 14 6.74 -10.23 -7.75
CA THR A 14 7.88 -9.31 -7.77
C THR A 14 8.23 -8.90 -6.33
N PRO A 15 9.50 -9.05 -5.92
CA PRO A 15 9.90 -8.71 -4.56
C PRO A 15 9.94 -7.20 -4.35
N VAL A 16 9.52 -6.78 -3.18
CA VAL A 16 9.60 -5.41 -2.67
C VAL A 16 10.02 -5.49 -1.21
N ALA A 17 10.65 -4.45 -0.67
CA ALA A 17 10.83 -4.33 0.77
C ALA A 17 9.73 -3.44 1.36
N TRP A 18 9.15 -3.89 2.47
CA TRP A 18 8.17 -3.10 3.19
C TRP A 18 8.19 -3.52 4.66
N ARG A 19 8.07 -2.53 5.56
CA ARG A 19 8.20 -2.72 7.02
C ARG A 19 9.47 -3.47 7.45
N GLY A 20 10.58 -3.32 6.71
CA GLY A 20 11.90 -3.87 7.07
C GLY A 20 12.17 -5.30 6.61
N ARG A 21 11.35 -5.88 5.71
CA ARG A 21 11.58 -7.21 5.13
C ARG A 21 11.26 -7.24 3.64
N SER A 22 11.94 -8.12 2.88
CA SER A 22 11.57 -8.44 1.50
C SER A 22 10.34 -9.34 1.46
N GLN A 23 9.34 -8.98 0.66
CA GLN A 23 8.05 -9.68 0.54
C GLN A 23 7.50 -9.51 -0.89
N PRO A 24 6.53 -10.31 -1.36
CA PRO A 24 5.95 -10.11 -2.67
C PRO A 24 5.10 -8.83 -2.67
N ILE A 25 5.11 -8.11 -3.79
CA ILE A 25 4.33 -6.87 -3.95
C ILE A 25 2.82 -7.08 -3.76
N ASP A 26 2.32 -8.31 -3.99
CA ASP A 26 0.94 -8.69 -3.69
C ASP A 26 0.60 -8.60 -2.19
N THR A 27 1.54 -8.88 -1.28
CA THR A 27 1.28 -8.72 0.16
C THR A 27 0.96 -7.26 0.47
N PHE A 28 1.77 -6.34 -0.05
CA PHE A 28 1.54 -4.91 0.12
C PHE A 28 0.20 -4.49 -0.50
N ALA A 29 -0.06 -4.88 -1.75
CA ALA A 29 -1.31 -4.53 -2.44
C ALA A 29 -2.55 -5.02 -1.65
N ARG A 30 -2.53 -6.27 -1.17
CA ARG A 30 -3.61 -6.85 -0.37
C ARG A 30 -3.77 -6.16 0.97
N ALA A 31 -2.68 -5.82 1.66
CA ALA A 31 -2.72 -5.15 2.95
C ALA A 31 -3.35 -3.75 2.85
N GLN A 32 -2.91 -2.95 1.87
CA GLN A 32 -3.47 -1.61 1.63
C GLN A 32 -4.94 -1.68 1.23
N LEU A 33 -5.29 -2.59 0.32
CA LEU A 33 -6.69 -2.75 -0.11
C LEU A 33 -7.59 -3.30 1.01
N LEU A 34 -7.07 -4.20 1.85
CA LEU A 34 -7.80 -4.72 3.01
C LEU A 34 -8.09 -3.60 4.01
N LYS A 35 -7.11 -2.74 4.29
CA LYS A 35 -7.28 -1.58 5.17
C LYS A 35 -8.32 -0.58 4.64
N ALA A 36 -8.32 -0.32 3.32
CA ALA A 36 -9.25 0.62 2.71
C ALA A 36 -10.68 0.05 2.52
N SER A 37 -10.80 -1.23 2.16
CA SER A 37 -12.05 -1.83 1.66
C SER A 37 -12.63 -2.96 2.51
N HIS A 38 -11.86 -3.44 3.51
CA HIS A 38 -12.10 -4.68 4.25
C HIS A 38 -12.14 -5.93 3.34
N LYS A 39 -11.54 -5.85 2.15
CA LYS A 39 -11.45 -6.94 1.17
C LYS A 39 -10.08 -6.96 0.51
N SER A 40 -9.61 -8.16 0.16
CA SER A 40 -8.37 -8.34 -0.61
C SER A 40 -8.58 -8.33 -2.14
N THR A 41 -9.78 -7.94 -2.58
CA THR A 41 -10.18 -7.86 -4.00
C THR A 41 -11.21 -6.74 -4.17
N PHE A 42 -11.28 -6.14 -5.35
CA PHE A 42 -12.22 -5.06 -5.65
C PHE A 42 -13.07 -5.36 -6.89
N LYS A 43 -14.13 -4.57 -7.13
CA LYS A 43 -14.92 -4.60 -8.37
C LYS A 43 -14.42 -3.50 -9.31
N GLY A 44 -13.58 -3.87 -10.28
CA GLY A 44 -13.00 -2.96 -11.27
C GLY A 44 -13.75 -2.93 -12.59
N GLU A 45 -13.63 -1.82 -13.32
CA GLU A 45 -14.15 -1.62 -14.68
C GLU A 45 -13.56 -2.65 -15.64
N LEU A 46 -14.40 -3.28 -16.47
CA LEU A 46 -13.95 -4.22 -17.49
C LEU A 46 -13.21 -3.50 -18.62
N GLU A 47 -12.17 -4.13 -19.16
CA GLU A 47 -11.49 -3.62 -20.35
C GLU A 47 -12.35 -3.84 -21.60
N GLN A 48 -12.03 -3.12 -22.69
CA GLN A 48 -12.74 -3.21 -23.97
C GLN A 48 -13.02 -4.65 -24.42
N ARG A 49 -12.01 -5.52 -24.38
CA ARG A 49 -12.16 -6.93 -24.75
C ARG A 49 -13.14 -7.68 -23.84
N GLU A 50 -13.11 -7.42 -22.54
CA GLU A 50 -14.01 -8.08 -21.58
C GLU A 50 -15.45 -7.56 -21.72
N LEU A 51 -15.62 -6.28 -22.05
CA LEU A 51 -16.91 -5.68 -22.41
C LEU A 51 -17.46 -6.29 -23.70
N ASP A 52 -16.63 -6.43 -24.74
CA ASP A 52 -17.01 -7.08 -25.99
C ASP A 52 -17.44 -8.54 -25.78
N GLN A 53 -16.74 -9.29 -24.92
CA GLN A 53 -17.13 -10.65 -24.54
C GLN A 53 -18.45 -10.72 -23.74
N ARG A 54 -18.83 -9.62 -23.08
CA ARG A 54 -20.08 -9.51 -22.31
C ARG A 54 -21.16 -8.73 -23.04
N ARG A 55 -20.97 -8.38 -24.32
CA ARG A 55 -21.89 -7.56 -25.11
C ARG A 55 -23.34 -7.99 -24.97
N ASP A 56 -23.64 -9.26 -25.19
CA ASP A 56 -25.01 -9.79 -25.10
C ASP A 56 -25.65 -9.53 -23.73
N LYS A 57 -24.85 -9.65 -22.65
CA LYS A 57 -25.32 -9.38 -21.29
C LYS A 57 -25.55 -7.89 -21.05
N ILE A 58 -24.69 -7.03 -21.59
CA ILE A 58 -24.83 -5.58 -21.51
C ILE A 58 -26.09 -5.14 -22.26
N VAL A 59 -26.29 -5.61 -23.49
CA VAL A 59 -27.47 -5.32 -24.31
C VAL A 59 -28.75 -5.79 -23.62
N ALA A 60 -28.77 -7.02 -23.11
CA ALA A 60 -29.92 -7.55 -22.38
C ALA A 60 -30.25 -6.74 -21.11
N ALA A 61 -29.22 -6.25 -20.39
CA ALA A 61 -29.42 -5.41 -19.22
C ALA A 61 -30.00 -4.04 -19.60
N VAL A 62 -29.52 -3.41 -20.68
CA VAL A 62 -30.09 -2.16 -21.20
C VAL A 62 -31.58 -2.36 -21.54
N GLN A 63 -31.94 -3.41 -22.27
CA GLN A 63 -33.33 -3.72 -22.60
C GLN A 63 -34.20 -3.97 -21.36
N SER A 64 -33.63 -4.58 -20.32
CA SER A 64 -34.35 -4.83 -19.06
C SER A 64 -34.59 -3.56 -18.25
N TYR A 65 -33.66 -2.60 -18.26
CA TYR A 65 -33.78 -1.35 -17.49
C TYR A 65 -34.49 -0.23 -18.26
N TRP A 66 -34.42 -0.26 -19.59
CA TRP A 66 -35.05 0.69 -20.51
C TRP A 66 -35.74 -0.08 -21.65
N SER A 67 -36.97 -0.53 -21.38
CA SER A 67 -37.75 -1.37 -22.32
C SER A 67 -38.04 -0.71 -23.67
N ASP A 68 -38.06 0.62 -23.70
CA ASP A 68 -38.54 1.41 -24.84
C ASP A 68 -37.40 1.87 -25.77
N VAL A 69 -36.15 1.45 -25.49
CA VAL A 69 -34.94 1.89 -26.20
C VAL A 69 -34.52 0.82 -27.22
N ASP A 70 -34.35 1.22 -28.49
CA ASP A 70 -33.70 0.38 -29.49
C ASP A 70 -32.21 0.24 -29.17
N SER A 71 -31.80 -0.98 -28.83
CA SER A 71 -30.44 -1.35 -28.46
C SER A 71 -29.66 -1.99 -29.61
N GLY A 72 -30.20 -1.97 -30.84
CA GLY A 72 -29.53 -2.50 -32.03
C GLY A 72 -28.16 -1.87 -32.30
N SER A 73 -27.96 -0.59 -31.95
CA SER A 73 -26.66 0.09 -32.11
C SER A 73 -25.56 -0.51 -31.24
N LEU A 74 -25.92 -1.04 -30.06
CA LEU A 74 -24.98 -1.64 -29.12
C LEU A 74 -24.44 -3.00 -29.58
N GLN A 75 -25.14 -3.69 -30.50
CA GLN A 75 -24.73 -5.01 -30.98
C GLN A 75 -23.44 -4.99 -31.78
N ASN A 76 -23.10 -3.85 -32.39
CA ASN A 76 -21.88 -3.66 -33.16
C ASN A 76 -20.91 -2.69 -32.48
N PHE A 77 -21.24 -2.19 -31.29
CA PHE A 77 -20.42 -1.24 -30.57
C PHE A 77 -19.24 -1.93 -29.89
N SER A 78 -18.07 -1.31 -29.96
CA SER A 78 -16.87 -1.70 -29.22
C SER A 78 -16.16 -0.41 -28.81
N GLY A 79 -15.71 -0.38 -27.56
CA GLY A 79 -15.12 0.79 -26.93
C GLY A 79 -14.74 0.49 -25.50
N GLN A 80 -14.14 1.47 -24.82
CA GLN A 80 -13.80 1.40 -23.41
C GLN A 80 -15.05 1.56 -22.54
N TYR A 81 -14.90 1.35 -21.23
CA TYR A 81 -15.99 1.49 -20.27
C TYR A 81 -16.70 2.85 -20.40
N SER A 82 -15.94 3.95 -20.50
CA SER A 82 -16.48 5.30 -20.71
C SER A 82 -17.33 5.40 -21.98
N ASP A 83 -16.85 4.84 -23.07
CA ASP A 83 -17.49 4.92 -24.39
C ASP A 83 -18.82 4.14 -24.38
N TRP A 84 -18.83 2.98 -23.72
CA TRP A 84 -20.07 2.22 -23.49
C TRP A 84 -21.08 3.00 -22.67
N ILE A 85 -20.63 3.67 -21.59
CA ILE A 85 -21.52 4.50 -20.77
C ILE A 85 -22.09 5.66 -21.58
N GLU A 86 -21.26 6.36 -22.35
CA GLU A 86 -21.69 7.49 -23.18
C GLU A 86 -22.65 7.07 -24.29
N GLU A 87 -22.40 5.92 -24.91
CA GLU A 87 -23.31 5.33 -25.90
C GLU A 87 -24.66 4.97 -25.28
N ILE A 88 -24.67 4.37 -24.08
CA ILE A 88 -25.91 4.03 -23.36
C ILE A 88 -26.64 5.30 -22.91
N VAL A 89 -25.93 6.33 -22.45
CA VAL A 89 -26.50 7.65 -22.14
C VAL A 89 -27.17 8.25 -23.36
N ARG A 90 -26.52 8.17 -24.54
CA ARG A 90 -27.05 8.69 -25.80
C ARG A 90 -28.36 8.03 -26.19
N ILE A 91 -28.45 6.71 -26.13
CA ILE A 91 -29.66 5.97 -26.55
C ILE A 91 -30.78 6.06 -25.51
N THR A 92 -30.45 6.11 -24.21
CA THR A 92 -31.45 6.14 -23.13
C THR A 92 -31.90 7.55 -22.76
N GLN A 93 -31.17 8.58 -23.21
CA GLN A 93 -31.34 9.98 -22.78
C GLN A 93 -31.34 10.18 -21.25
N SER A 94 -30.78 9.21 -20.52
CA SER A 94 -30.70 9.23 -19.06
C SER A 94 -29.40 9.89 -18.61
N GLY A 95 -29.38 10.45 -17.39
CA GLY A 95 -28.16 11.01 -16.83
C GLY A 95 -27.04 9.96 -16.67
N ARG A 96 -25.77 10.38 -16.88
CA ARG A 96 -24.60 9.49 -16.81
C ARG A 96 -24.52 8.68 -15.52
N GLU A 97 -24.73 9.32 -14.37
CA GLU A 97 -24.69 8.65 -13.06
C GLU A 97 -25.77 7.57 -12.93
N ALA A 98 -26.97 7.82 -13.45
CA ALA A 98 -28.07 6.86 -13.41
C ALA A 98 -27.79 5.64 -14.31
N VAL A 99 -27.18 5.86 -15.47
CA VAL A 99 -26.73 4.80 -16.37
C VAL A 99 -25.62 3.97 -15.72
N GLU A 100 -24.58 4.63 -15.20
CA GLU A 100 -23.48 3.97 -14.51
C GLU A 100 -23.96 3.14 -13.32
N ALA A 101 -24.87 3.68 -12.50
CA ALA A 101 -25.41 2.98 -11.33
C ALA A 101 -26.14 1.69 -11.71
N ARG A 102 -26.92 1.68 -12.81
CA ARG A 102 -27.69 0.51 -13.28
C ARG A 102 -26.82 -0.50 -14.02
N MET A 103 -25.87 -0.04 -14.83
CA MET A 103 -25.06 -0.90 -15.71
C MET A 103 -23.83 -1.48 -15.02
N ARG A 104 -23.42 -0.94 -13.86
CA ARG A 104 -22.17 -1.33 -13.18
C ARG A 104 -22.03 -2.82 -12.98
N ASP A 105 -23.07 -3.50 -12.48
CA ASP A 105 -22.95 -4.92 -12.11
C ASP A 105 -22.68 -5.85 -13.30
N VAL A 106 -23.05 -5.46 -14.53
CA VAL A 106 -22.73 -6.22 -15.75
C VAL A 106 -21.40 -5.78 -16.39
N MET A 107 -20.99 -4.52 -16.17
CA MET A 107 -19.79 -3.90 -16.75
C MET A 107 -18.56 -3.90 -15.83
N VAL A 108 -18.63 -4.50 -14.64
CA VAL A 108 -17.49 -4.68 -13.73
C VAL A 108 -17.19 -6.15 -13.44
N ALA A 109 -15.98 -6.44 -12.97
CA ALA A 109 -15.60 -7.77 -12.48
C ALA A 109 -14.82 -7.69 -11.17
N ARG A 110 -14.84 -8.81 -10.42
CA ARG A 110 -13.97 -8.98 -9.26
C ARG A 110 -12.52 -9.13 -9.74
N MET A 111 -11.64 -8.26 -9.26
CA MET A 111 -10.23 -8.17 -9.65
C MET A 111 -9.30 -8.30 -8.44
N PRO A 112 -8.07 -8.83 -8.62
CA PRO A 112 -7.11 -8.98 -7.54
C PRO A 112 -6.52 -7.62 -7.10
N ALA A 113 -6.03 -7.54 -5.85
CA ALA A 113 -5.45 -6.32 -5.30
C ALA A 113 -4.27 -5.78 -6.13
N ILE A 114 -3.49 -6.67 -6.75
CA ILE A 114 -2.34 -6.25 -7.56
C ILE A 114 -2.74 -5.39 -8.77
N ARG A 115 -3.92 -5.64 -9.36
CA ARG A 115 -4.43 -4.80 -10.45
C ARG A 115 -4.80 -3.42 -9.96
N TRP A 116 -5.41 -3.33 -8.78
CA TRP A 116 -5.70 -2.05 -8.14
C TRP A 116 -4.41 -1.25 -7.91
N LEU A 117 -3.35 -1.89 -7.40
CA LEU A 117 -2.07 -1.22 -7.19
C LEU A 117 -1.46 -0.70 -8.49
N LEU A 118 -1.51 -1.49 -9.58
CA LEU A 118 -1.05 -1.05 -10.90
C LEU A 118 -1.86 0.15 -11.43
N ASP A 119 -3.19 0.11 -11.30
CA ASP A 119 -4.03 1.24 -11.66
C ASP A 119 -3.68 2.49 -10.83
N THR A 120 -3.50 2.33 -9.52
CA THR A 120 -3.13 3.44 -8.63
C THR A 120 -1.73 4.01 -8.92
N ALA A 121 -0.79 3.18 -9.38
CA ALA A 121 0.57 3.59 -9.72
C ALA A 121 0.68 4.26 -11.09
N ALA A 122 0.01 3.71 -12.11
CA ALA A 122 0.24 4.07 -13.51
C ALA A 122 -0.98 4.68 -14.23
N ARG A 123 -2.19 4.57 -13.66
CA ARG A 123 -3.43 5.14 -14.23
C ARG A 123 -4.29 5.79 -13.12
N PRO A 124 -3.79 6.83 -12.43
CA PRO A 124 -4.43 7.39 -11.24
C PRO A 124 -5.89 7.83 -11.48
N GLU A 125 -6.19 8.39 -12.65
CA GLU A 125 -7.56 8.79 -13.02
C GLU A 125 -8.57 7.62 -13.05
N LEU A 126 -8.12 6.43 -13.49
CA LEU A 126 -8.92 5.22 -13.44
C LEU A 126 -9.05 4.72 -11.99
N ALA A 127 -7.95 4.77 -11.24
CA ALA A 127 -7.92 4.32 -9.86
C ALA A 127 -8.86 5.12 -8.95
N GLU A 128 -9.00 6.42 -9.18
CA GLU A 128 -9.91 7.29 -8.44
C GLU A 128 -11.38 6.88 -8.57
N ARG A 129 -11.76 6.22 -9.66
CA ARG A 129 -13.11 5.69 -9.91
C ARG A 129 -13.37 4.32 -9.26
N HIS A 130 -12.32 3.64 -8.80
CA HIS A 130 -12.47 2.34 -8.14
C HIS A 130 -13.16 2.52 -6.78
N ARG A 131 -14.32 1.86 -6.60
CA ARG A 131 -15.07 1.87 -5.34
C ARG A 131 -14.43 0.93 -4.33
N ILE A 132 -13.44 1.45 -3.60
CA ILE A 132 -12.61 0.68 -2.66
C ILE A 132 -12.60 1.25 -1.25
N ILE A 133 -13.04 2.48 -1.02
CA ILE A 133 -13.01 3.10 0.30
C ILE A 133 -14.30 2.75 1.03
N ARG A 134 -14.21 1.95 2.08
CA ARG A 134 -15.36 1.57 2.88
C ARG A 134 -15.75 2.68 3.85
N ILE A 135 -17.03 3.03 3.88
CA ILE A 135 -17.59 4.03 4.80
C ILE A 135 -18.80 3.40 5.49
N ASP A 136 -18.64 2.98 6.74
CA ASP A 136 -19.71 2.33 7.51
C ASP A 136 -20.61 3.33 8.26
N ASN A 137 -20.12 4.56 8.52
CA ASN A 137 -20.82 5.54 9.35
C ASN A 137 -21.82 6.37 8.53
N ASP A 138 -23.11 6.26 8.87
CA ASP A 138 -24.20 6.96 8.16
C ASP A 138 -24.09 8.50 8.25
N LYS A 139 -23.54 9.06 9.34
CA LYS A 139 -23.32 10.51 9.46
C LYS A 139 -22.18 10.98 8.56
N VAL A 140 -21.11 10.18 8.43
CA VAL A 140 -20.01 10.47 7.49
C VAL A 140 -20.53 10.46 6.06
N LEU A 141 -21.37 9.48 5.70
CA LEU A 141 -22.02 9.44 4.39
C LEU A 141 -22.88 10.68 4.12
N SER A 142 -23.69 11.09 5.12
CA SER A 142 -24.54 12.28 5.00
C SER A 142 -23.73 13.56 4.80
N LEU A 143 -22.61 13.71 5.51
CA LEU A 143 -21.72 14.88 5.35
C LEU A 143 -21.01 14.86 3.99
N LEU A 144 -20.70 13.68 3.45
CA LEU A 144 -20.13 13.58 2.10
C LEU A 144 -21.19 13.69 0.99
N GLY A 145 -22.48 13.75 1.32
CA GLY A 145 -23.56 13.74 0.33
C GLY A 145 -23.70 12.41 -0.41
N LEU A 146 -23.29 11.30 0.21
CA LEU A 146 -23.27 9.98 -0.40
C LEU A 146 -24.45 9.11 0.07
N GLU A 147 -25.09 8.42 -0.88
CA GLU A 147 -26.15 7.48 -0.56
C GLU A 147 -25.62 6.12 -0.09
N LYS A 148 -26.35 5.51 0.84
CA LYS A 148 -26.06 4.17 1.36
C LYS A 148 -26.33 3.11 0.28
N ARG A 149 -25.37 2.21 0.05
CA ARG A 149 -25.48 1.17 -0.99
C ARG A 149 -24.89 -0.18 -0.57
N PRO A 150 -25.25 -1.29 -1.26
CA PRO A 150 -24.71 -2.61 -0.94
C PRO A 150 -23.18 -2.64 -0.94
N GLY A 151 -22.60 -3.12 0.15
CA GLY A 151 -21.15 -3.23 0.32
C GLY A 151 -20.44 -2.00 0.86
N MET A 152 -21.13 -0.86 1.02
CA MET A 152 -20.62 0.35 1.71
C MET A 152 -19.27 0.87 1.19
N VAL A 153 -18.94 0.64 -0.09
CA VAL A 153 -17.67 1.08 -0.70
C VAL A 153 -17.89 2.22 -1.69
N TYR A 154 -16.97 3.17 -1.66
CA TYR A 154 -17.00 4.43 -2.38
C TYR A 154 -15.66 4.70 -3.07
N SER A 155 -15.73 5.45 -4.16
CA SER A 155 -14.57 5.82 -4.96
C SER A 155 -13.96 7.11 -4.43
N LEU A 156 -12.68 7.33 -4.71
CA LEU A 156 -12.02 8.57 -4.28
C LEU A 156 -12.65 9.79 -4.97
N ALA A 157 -13.02 9.64 -6.25
CA ALA A 157 -13.73 10.66 -7.01
C ALA A 157 -15.07 11.08 -6.38
N GLU A 158 -15.80 10.15 -5.75
CA GLU A 158 -17.06 10.45 -5.04
C GLU A 158 -16.82 11.18 -3.70
N ILE A 159 -15.69 10.91 -3.03
CA ILE A 159 -15.41 11.41 -1.68
C ILE A 159 -14.73 12.79 -1.71
N GLN A 160 -13.80 12.98 -2.64
CA GLN A 160 -12.88 14.12 -2.68
C GLN A 160 -13.58 15.51 -2.70
N PRO A 161 -14.71 15.72 -3.41
CA PRO A 161 -15.37 17.02 -3.44
C PRO A 161 -15.78 17.54 -2.06
N ASN A 162 -16.28 16.67 -1.19
CA ASN A 162 -16.83 17.02 0.12
C ASN A 162 -15.91 16.62 1.28
N LEU A 163 -14.72 16.06 1.01
CA LEU A 163 -13.79 15.60 2.04
C LEU A 163 -13.33 16.73 2.99
N LYS A 164 -13.25 17.97 2.47
CA LYS A 164 -12.87 19.17 3.25
C LYS A 164 -13.82 19.45 4.41
N GLU A 165 -15.09 19.07 4.30
CA GLU A 165 -16.09 19.28 5.36
C GLU A 165 -15.75 18.49 6.64
N LEU A 166 -15.00 17.41 6.50
CA LEU A 166 -14.63 16.51 7.59
C LEU A 166 -13.26 16.84 8.21
N GLU A 167 -12.49 17.77 7.64
CA GLU A 167 -11.12 18.08 8.11
C GLU A 167 -11.08 18.66 9.54
N SER A 168 -12.08 19.45 9.91
CA SER A 168 -12.19 20.00 11.28
C SER A 168 -12.39 18.88 12.31
N ILE A 169 -13.32 17.96 12.02
CA ILE A 169 -13.61 16.78 12.84
C ILE A 169 -12.38 15.88 12.89
N HIS A 170 -11.72 15.63 11.75
CA HIS A 170 -10.52 14.82 11.68
C HIS A 170 -9.41 15.38 12.58
N ARG A 171 -9.15 16.70 12.52
CA ARG A 171 -8.15 17.34 13.37
C ARG A 171 -8.47 17.21 14.85
N GLN A 172 -9.72 17.44 15.25
CA GLN A 172 -10.15 17.29 16.64
C GLN A 172 -10.00 15.84 17.12
N ALA A 173 -10.46 14.88 16.32
CA ALA A 173 -10.36 13.45 16.60
C ALA A 173 -8.89 13.00 16.74
N ARG A 174 -7.98 13.49 15.88
CA ARG A 174 -6.54 13.24 15.98
C ARG A 174 -5.92 13.83 17.25
N MET A 175 -6.35 15.02 17.68
CA MET A 175 -5.88 15.59 18.96
C MET A 175 -6.26 14.69 20.14
N LEU A 176 -7.50 14.20 20.18
CA LEU A 176 -7.94 13.25 21.21
C LEU A 176 -7.13 11.95 21.17
N GLN A 177 -6.83 11.43 19.99
CA GLN A 177 -5.99 10.25 19.81
C GLN A 177 -4.55 10.49 20.33
N SER A 178 -3.93 11.63 19.97
CA SER A 178 -2.59 11.97 20.45
C SER A 178 -2.52 12.20 21.96
N ALA A 179 -3.64 12.60 22.58
CA ALA A 179 -3.75 12.78 24.03
C ALA A 179 -4.07 11.48 24.78
N ASN A 180 -4.14 10.32 24.11
CA ASN A 180 -4.62 9.05 24.67
C ASN A 180 -6.04 9.14 25.26
N GLN A 181 -6.89 10.01 24.71
CA GLN A 181 -8.28 10.23 25.15
C GLN A 181 -9.29 9.64 24.16
N THR A 182 -8.96 8.52 23.52
CA THR A 182 -9.82 7.83 22.53
C THR A 182 -11.19 7.44 23.07
N ALA A 183 -11.31 7.21 24.39
CA ALA A 183 -12.59 6.96 25.05
C ALA A 183 -13.59 8.13 24.96
N ARG A 184 -13.10 9.36 24.69
CA ARG A 184 -13.94 10.55 24.48
C ARG A 184 -14.41 10.71 23.03
N MET A 185 -13.87 9.93 22.10
CA MET A 185 -14.25 10.02 20.69
C MET A 185 -15.67 9.50 20.48
N GLU A 186 -16.48 10.33 19.85
CA GLU A 186 -17.79 9.94 19.37
C GLU A 186 -17.68 8.94 18.21
N ASP A 187 -18.80 8.31 17.86
CA ASP A 187 -18.86 7.39 16.72
C ASP A 187 -18.52 8.09 15.39
N LEU A 188 -18.93 9.36 15.24
CA LEU A 188 -18.59 10.20 14.10
C LEU A 188 -17.07 10.44 14.01
N ASP A 189 -16.42 10.77 15.12
CA ASP A 189 -14.97 10.99 15.17
C ASP A 189 -14.21 9.76 14.68
N ARG A 190 -14.61 8.58 15.14
CA ARG A 190 -14.01 7.30 14.71
C ARG A 190 -14.24 7.04 13.23
N GLY A 191 -15.45 7.28 12.75
CA GLY A 191 -15.79 7.16 11.33
C GLY A 191 -14.96 8.08 10.44
N VAL A 192 -14.77 9.34 10.85
CA VAL A 192 -13.94 10.31 10.13
C VAL A 192 -12.47 9.90 10.17
N VAL A 193 -11.92 9.47 11.31
CA VAL A 193 -10.53 8.98 11.38
C VAL A 193 -10.32 7.78 10.47
N ALA A 194 -11.22 6.80 10.50
CA ALA A 194 -11.14 5.62 9.65
C ALA A 194 -11.17 5.98 8.15
N LEU A 195 -12.04 6.91 7.74
CA LEU A 195 -12.09 7.40 6.37
C LEU A 195 -10.76 8.04 5.94
N PHE A 196 -10.22 8.96 6.73
CA PHE A 196 -8.95 9.63 6.40
C PHE A 196 -7.78 8.64 6.40
N ASP A 197 -7.77 7.66 7.29
CA ASP A 197 -6.77 6.58 7.28
C ASP A 197 -6.86 5.71 6.01
N ALA A 198 -8.07 5.41 5.54
CA ALA A 198 -8.29 4.67 4.30
C ALA A 198 -7.86 5.50 3.06
N VAL A 199 -8.26 6.77 2.97
CA VAL A 199 -7.86 7.68 1.88
C VAL A 199 -6.34 7.84 1.85
N ARG A 200 -5.72 8.08 3.01
CA ARG A 200 -4.26 8.19 3.10
C ARG A 200 -3.56 6.91 2.69
N SER A 201 -4.04 5.75 3.13
CA SER A 201 -3.49 4.44 2.76
C SER A 201 -3.47 4.22 1.24
N VAL A 202 -4.55 4.60 0.54
CA VAL A 202 -4.63 4.52 -0.93
C VAL A 202 -3.67 5.51 -1.60
N ASN A 203 -3.63 6.76 -1.13
CA ASN A 203 -2.77 7.79 -1.70
C ASN A 203 -1.28 7.49 -1.49
N ASP A 204 -0.89 7.06 -0.29
CA ASP A 204 0.49 6.67 0.04
C ASP A 204 0.92 5.48 -0.83
N ALA A 205 0.03 4.51 -1.08
CA ALA A 205 0.30 3.39 -1.97
C ALA A 205 0.58 3.84 -3.41
N GLY A 206 -0.14 4.83 -3.94
CA GLY A 206 0.13 5.39 -5.28
C GLY A 206 1.37 6.26 -5.33
N ALA A 207 1.54 7.14 -4.36
CA ALA A 207 2.67 8.06 -4.28
C ALA A 207 4.01 7.33 -4.26
N ALA A 208 4.08 6.14 -3.65
CA ALA A 208 5.30 5.33 -3.62
C ALA A 208 5.81 4.91 -5.01
N PHE A 209 4.92 4.83 -6.00
CA PHE A 209 5.19 4.37 -7.36
C PHE A 209 5.04 5.46 -8.43
N GLN A 210 4.90 6.72 -8.04
CA GLN A 210 4.87 7.83 -8.99
C GLN A 210 6.22 7.93 -9.72
N ARG A 211 6.14 8.13 -11.04
CA ARG A 211 7.32 8.40 -11.87
C ARG A 211 7.81 9.81 -11.60
N GLU A 212 9.13 9.93 -11.43
CA GLU A 212 9.80 11.22 -11.29
C GLU A 212 10.44 11.66 -12.60
N THR A 213 10.24 12.94 -12.93
CA THR A 213 10.91 13.59 -14.06
C THR A 213 11.71 14.77 -13.53
N ALA A 214 12.93 14.96 -14.04
CA ALA A 214 13.76 16.10 -13.71
C ALA A 214 14.25 16.81 -14.98
N GLN A 215 14.38 18.13 -14.90
CA GLN A 215 14.91 18.96 -15.98
C GLN A 215 16.32 19.45 -15.63
N GLY A 216 17.32 18.70 -16.09
CA GLY A 216 18.72 19.01 -15.86
C GLY A 216 19.24 18.59 -14.48
N LEU A 217 20.55 18.73 -14.30
CA LEU A 217 21.29 18.21 -13.15
C LEU A 217 20.81 18.77 -11.81
N VAL A 218 20.64 20.10 -11.71
CA VAL A 218 20.28 20.77 -10.44
C VAL A 218 18.89 20.38 -9.97
N ASP A 219 17.92 20.32 -10.88
CA ASP A 219 16.56 19.90 -10.56
C ASP A 219 16.54 18.44 -10.09
N ALA A 220 17.32 17.57 -10.75
CA ALA A 220 17.41 16.16 -10.36
C ALA A 220 17.93 15.98 -8.92
N PHE A 221 19.02 16.68 -8.55
CA PHE A 221 19.56 16.63 -7.19
C PHE A 221 18.61 17.27 -6.16
N THR A 222 18.00 18.40 -6.49
CA THR A 222 17.09 19.10 -5.57
C THR A 222 15.82 18.28 -5.31
N ARG A 223 15.26 17.62 -6.34
CA ARG A 223 14.13 16.70 -6.20
C ARG A 223 14.49 15.47 -5.37
N ALA A 224 15.66 14.87 -5.61
CA ALA A 224 16.13 13.75 -4.81
C ALA A 224 16.26 14.13 -3.33
N GLN A 225 16.86 15.29 -3.02
CA GLN A 225 16.92 15.81 -1.65
C GLN A 225 15.53 15.97 -1.05
N PHE A 226 14.63 16.68 -1.75
CA PHE A 226 13.27 16.92 -1.27
C PHE A 226 12.52 15.62 -0.97
N LEU A 227 12.66 14.60 -1.83
CA LEU A 227 12.04 13.30 -1.62
C LEU A 227 12.65 12.56 -0.44
N PHE A 228 13.97 12.59 -0.27
CA PHE A 228 14.61 11.99 0.90
C PHE A 228 14.14 12.63 2.21
N GLU A 229 14.04 13.95 2.26
CA GLU A 229 13.54 14.68 3.43
C GLU A 229 12.06 14.39 3.67
N ARG A 230 11.24 14.31 2.61
CA ARG A 230 9.81 14.07 2.71
C ARG A 230 9.48 12.64 3.12
N LEU A 231 10.27 11.66 2.69
CA LEU A 231 10.04 10.25 2.95
C LEU A 231 10.70 9.78 4.25
N GLU A 232 11.55 10.61 4.86
CA GLU A 232 12.20 10.30 6.12
C GLU A 232 11.17 10.03 7.23
N GLY A 233 11.23 8.85 7.84
CA GLY A 233 10.31 8.42 8.89
C GLY A 233 8.98 7.82 8.42
N PHE A 234 8.71 7.76 7.10
CA PHE A 234 7.53 7.06 6.57
C PHE A 234 7.85 5.59 6.25
N SER A 235 7.00 4.66 6.70
CA SER A 235 7.12 3.24 6.35
C SER A 235 6.49 2.96 4.98
N MET A 236 7.09 3.54 3.94
CA MET A 236 6.70 3.35 2.54
C MET A 236 7.19 1.99 2.02
N ILE A 237 6.56 1.51 0.96
CA ILE A 237 7.05 0.37 0.20
C ILE A 237 8.25 0.79 -0.64
N THR A 238 9.30 -0.02 -0.61
CA THR A 238 10.52 0.14 -1.39
C THR A 238 10.57 -0.92 -2.48
N ALA A 239 10.48 -0.49 -3.73
CA ALA A 239 10.33 -1.38 -4.88
C ALA A 239 11.64 -1.65 -5.61
N THR A 240 12.62 -0.75 -5.47
CA THR A 240 13.86 -0.82 -6.25
C THR A 240 15.01 -1.26 -5.36
N PRO A 241 15.65 -2.41 -5.61
CA PRO A 241 16.85 -2.79 -4.89
C PRO A 241 18.04 -1.92 -5.31
N THR A 242 18.86 -1.54 -4.34
CA THR A 242 20.01 -0.65 -4.56
C THR A 242 21.31 -1.40 -4.85
N GLY A 243 21.34 -2.71 -4.59
CA GLY A 243 22.56 -3.54 -4.67
C GLY A 243 23.50 -3.37 -3.48
N LEU A 244 23.18 -2.46 -2.55
CA LEU A 244 24.00 -2.20 -1.37
C LEU A 244 23.86 -3.33 -0.34
N PRO A 245 24.96 -3.72 0.34
CA PRO A 245 24.93 -4.73 1.39
C PRO A 245 24.32 -4.24 2.71
N ASP A 246 24.02 -2.95 2.83
CA ASP A 246 23.40 -2.36 4.02
C ASP A 246 21.91 -2.69 4.06
N ALA A 247 21.44 -3.33 5.14
CA ALA A 247 20.04 -3.72 5.29
C ALA A 247 19.09 -2.53 5.19
N GLN A 248 19.44 -1.37 5.75
CA GLN A 248 18.59 -0.18 5.75
C GLN A 248 18.55 0.54 4.41
N ARG A 249 19.62 0.40 3.60
CA ARG A 249 19.76 1.06 2.30
C ARG A 249 19.72 0.07 1.13
N SER A 250 19.34 -1.18 1.36
CA SER A 250 19.32 -2.24 0.35
C SER A 250 18.17 -2.10 -0.66
N TRP A 251 17.16 -1.29 -0.32
CA TRP A 251 16.00 -0.99 -1.14
C TRP A 251 15.63 0.48 -1.04
N GLU A 252 15.07 1.01 -2.11
CA GLU A 252 14.59 2.38 -2.21
C GLU A 252 13.14 2.42 -2.70
N THR A 253 12.40 3.45 -2.29
CA THR A 253 11.06 3.75 -2.85
C THR A 253 11.18 4.04 -4.33
N PHE A 254 10.19 3.66 -5.14
CA PHE A 254 10.31 3.86 -6.59
C PHE A 254 10.41 5.34 -6.96
N ILE A 255 9.65 6.21 -6.26
CA ILE A 255 9.72 7.67 -6.45
C ILE A 255 11.12 8.24 -6.14
N ALA A 256 11.72 7.89 -5.00
CA ALA A 256 13.09 8.34 -4.68
C ALA A 256 14.13 7.71 -5.62
N ALA A 257 13.93 6.45 -6.00
CA ALA A 257 14.80 5.77 -6.93
C ALA A 257 14.80 6.42 -8.32
N GLY A 258 13.63 6.85 -8.78
CA GLY A 258 13.47 7.65 -10.01
C GLY A 258 14.23 8.96 -9.93
N ALA A 259 14.15 9.69 -8.82
CA ALA A 259 14.89 10.94 -8.64
C ALA A 259 16.41 10.75 -8.62
N VAL A 260 16.92 9.73 -7.91
CA VAL A 260 18.36 9.41 -7.90
C VAL A 260 18.82 8.94 -9.28
N ARG A 261 18.03 8.12 -9.97
CA ARG A 261 18.31 7.70 -11.35
C ARG A 261 18.40 8.91 -12.27
N ASN A 262 17.45 9.85 -12.20
CA ASN A 262 17.47 11.06 -13.02
C ASN A 262 18.78 11.85 -12.80
N ALA A 263 19.26 11.96 -11.55
CA ALA A 263 20.55 12.58 -11.26
C ALA A 263 21.72 11.80 -11.89
N ALA A 264 21.70 10.47 -11.82
CA ALA A 264 22.69 9.61 -12.46
C ALA A 264 22.71 9.75 -14.00
N ASP A 265 21.54 9.87 -14.62
CA ASP A 265 21.42 10.05 -16.07
C ASP A 265 21.92 11.43 -16.53
N GLU A 266 21.61 12.50 -15.78
CA GLU A 266 22.15 13.84 -16.05
C GLU A 266 23.67 13.89 -15.86
N MET A 267 24.20 13.25 -14.81
CA MET A 267 25.64 13.08 -14.63
C MET A 267 26.27 12.34 -15.82
N ARG A 268 25.64 11.27 -16.31
CA ARG A 268 26.10 10.51 -17.48
C ARG A 268 26.11 11.37 -18.75
N LYS A 269 25.07 12.17 -19.00
CA LYS A 269 25.02 13.11 -20.15
C LYS A 269 26.17 14.12 -20.13
N LEU A 270 26.55 14.58 -18.92
CA LEU A 270 27.61 15.56 -18.71
C LEU A 270 29.01 14.95 -18.50
N ASN A 271 29.13 13.61 -18.60
CA ASN A 271 30.37 12.87 -18.30
C ASN A 271 30.94 13.13 -16.89
N LEU A 272 30.07 13.34 -15.90
CA LEU A 272 30.43 13.53 -14.50
C LEU A 272 30.38 12.19 -13.75
N THR A 273 31.45 11.86 -13.02
CA THR A 273 31.59 10.55 -12.36
C THR A 273 31.83 10.64 -10.86
N THR A 274 32.29 11.79 -10.35
CA THR A 274 32.57 12.01 -8.93
C THR A 274 31.78 13.19 -8.37
N GLU A 275 31.59 13.19 -7.06
CA GLU A 275 30.95 14.30 -6.35
C GLU A 275 31.69 15.63 -6.56
N GLU A 276 33.03 15.59 -6.56
CA GLU A 276 33.86 16.77 -6.78
C GLU A 276 33.65 17.35 -8.19
N GLN A 277 33.56 16.50 -9.22
CA GLN A 277 33.25 16.94 -10.59
C GLN A 277 31.86 17.58 -10.69
N VAL A 278 30.87 17.02 -9.99
CA VAL A 278 29.51 17.59 -9.94
C VAL A 278 29.51 18.96 -9.25
N LYS A 279 30.18 19.07 -8.10
CA LYS A 279 30.32 20.33 -7.37
C LYS A 279 31.08 21.38 -8.19
N ASP A 280 32.14 20.98 -8.90
CA ASP A 280 32.93 21.87 -9.77
C ASP A 280 32.10 22.37 -10.96
N TYR A 281 31.35 21.48 -11.62
CA TYR A 281 30.45 21.84 -12.70
C TYR A 281 29.40 22.86 -12.25
N VAL A 282 28.73 22.61 -11.12
CA VAL A 282 27.67 23.49 -10.59
C VAL A 282 28.19 24.82 -10.08
N SER A 283 29.43 24.87 -9.58
CA SER A 283 30.02 26.11 -9.04
C SER A 283 30.74 26.95 -10.08
N LYS A 284 31.27 26.36 -11.15
CA LYS A 284 32.11 27.09 -12.13
C LYS A 284 31.51 27.13 -13.54
N THR A 285 30.98 26.01 -14.03
CA THR A 285 30.57 25.88 -15.44
C THR A 285 29.12 26.31 -15.64
N LEU A 286 28.23 25.76 -14.82
CA LEU A 286 26.79 26.00 -14.92
C LEU A 286 26.38 27.47 -14.71
N PRO A 287 26.94 28.23 -13.74
CA PRO A 287 26.60 29.64 -13.57
C PRO A 287 26.84 30.45 -14.85
N ARG A 288 27.98 30.21 -15.51
CA ARG A 288 28.35 30.89 -16.74
C ARG A 288 27.39 30.57 -17.88
N GLN A 289 27.08 29.29 -18.10
CA GLN A 289 26.11 28.87 -19.12
C GLN A 289 24.71 29.46 -18.88
N MET A 290 24.27 29.48 -17.62
CA MET A 290 22.98 30.04 -17.24
C MET A 290 22.92 31.56 -17.50
N VAL A 291 23.95 32.29 -17.08
CA VAL A 291 24.02 33.74 -17.27
C VAL A 291 24.17 34.09 -18.76
N GLU A 292 24.99 33.36 -19.51
CA GLU A 292 25.15 33.53 -20.96
C GLU A 292 23.82 33.38 -21.70
N THR A 293 23.15 32.24 -21.50
CA THR A 293 21.85 31.96 -22.14
C THR A 293 20.82 33.02 -21.74
N ALA A 294 20.79 33.41 -20.46
CA ALA A 294 19.82 34.37 -19.95
C ALA A 294 20.09 35.79 -20.46
N ILE A 295 21.34 36.25 -20.52
CA ILE A 295 21.69 37.57 -21.07
C ILE A 295 21.34 37.62 -22.56
N GLN A 296 21.79 36.63 -23.34
CA GLN A 296 21.49 36.59 -24.78
C GLN A 296 19.99 36.54 -25.06
N GLY A 297 19.24 35.68 -24.36
CA GLY A 297 17.79 35.56 -24.51
C GLY A 297 17.04 36.81 -24.09
N THR A 298 17.38 37.37 -22.92
CA THR A 298 16.71 38.57 -22.37
C THR A 298 17.03 39.80 -23.21
N HIS A 299 18.28 39.97 -23.65
CA HIS A 299 18.67 41.08 -24.53
C HIS A 299 17.90 41.04 -25.85
N LYS A 300 17.81 39.88 -26.48
CA LYS A 300 17.04 39.68 -27.71
C LYS A 300 15.54 39.96 -27.53
N MET A 301 14.96 39.56 -26.39
CA MET A 301 13.57 39.88 -26.07
C MET A 301 13.37 41.40 -25.90
N VAL A 302 14.25 42.08 -25.18
CA VAL A 302 14.17 43.53 -24.99
C VAL A 302 14.30 44.27 -26.32
N GLU A 303 15.23 43.86 -27.19
CA GLU A 303 15.33 44.42 -28.55
C GLU A 303 14.08 44.18 -29.41
N ALA A 304 13.40 43.04 -29.23
CA ALA A 304 12.15 42.76 -29.93
C ALA A 304 11.03 43.68 -29.45
N TRP A 305 10.91 43.90 -28.13
CA TRP A 305 9.94 44.84 -27.55
C TRP A 305 10.18 46.27 -28.00
N VAL A 306 11.45 46.71 -28.05
CA VAL A 306 11.82 48.02 -28.59
C VAL A 306 11.35 48.14 -30.05
N ARG A 307 11.51 47.09 -30.87
CA ARG A 307 11.07 47.09 -32.26
C ARG A 307 9.55 47.09 -32.43
N GLU A 308 8.81 46.45 -31.53
CA GLU A 308 7.34 46.43 -31.54
C GLU A 308 6.73 47.79 -31.22
N GLU A 309 7.40 48.64 -30.43
CA GLU A 309 6.93 49.99 -30.14
C GLU A 309 7.25 51.04 -31.21
N LEU A 310 8.13 50.73 -32.17
CA LEU A 310 8.48 51.66 -33.24
C LEU A 310 7.39 51.73 -34.32
N LYS A 311 7.10 52.95 -34.79
CA LYS A 311 6.25 53.13 -35.99
C LYS A 311 7.04 52.82 -37.25
N GLU A 312 6.35 52.43 -38.33
CA GLU A 312 6.97 52.14 -39.62
C GLU A 312 7.87 53.29 -40.10
N GLY A 313 9.19 53.03 -40.13
CA GLY A 313 10.21 53.99 -40.58
C GLY A 313 10.94 54.77 -39.48
N GLU A 314 10.64 54.56 -38.19
CA GLU A 314 11.42 55.13 -37.07
C GLU A 314 12.61 54.24 -36.70
N GLU A 315 13.77 54.86 -36.47
CA GLU A 315 14.93 54.18 -35.89
C GLU A 315 14.84 54.21 -34.34
N PRO A 316 15.20 53.11 -33.66
CA PRO A 316 15.21 53.07 -32.20
C PRO A 316 16.15 54.13 -31.60
N GLU A 317 15.72 54.80 -30.54
CA GLU A 317 16.61 55.64 -29.74
C GLU A 317 17.82 54.81 -29.25
N PRO A 318 19.04 55.38 -29.20
CA PRO A 318 20.24 54.66 -28.75
C PRO A 318 20.08 54.01 -27.36
N ASP A 319 19.32 54.65 -26.48
CA ASP A 319 19.07 54.22 -25.09
C ASP A 319 17.77 53.39 -24.93
N ALA A 320 17.07 53.05 -26.01
CA ALA A 320 15.77 52.39 -25.93
C ALA A 320 15.84 51.05 -25.18
N VAL A 321 16.81 50.19 -25.54
CA VAL A 321 17.04 48.89 -24.88
C VAL A 321 17.26 49.07 -23.36
N LYS A 322 18.03 50.08 -22.98
CA LYS A 322 18.30 50.41 -21.57
C LYS A 322 17.05 50.85 -20.83
N LYS A 323 16.25 51.76 -21.40
CA LYS A 323 14.99 52.24 -20.80
C LYS A 323 14.01 51.09 -20.55
N PHE A 324 13.87 50.20 -21.54
CA PHE A 324 13.04 49.01 -21.42
C PHE A 324 13.54 48.02 -20.37
N ALA A 325 14.85 47.75 -20.34
CA ALA A 325 15.44 46.87 -19.35
C ALA A 325 15.22 47.38 -17.91
N VAL A 326 15.31 48.70 -17.68
CA VAL A 326 15.00 49.32 -16.38
C VAL A 326 13.54 49.11 -16.00
N GLN A 327 12.60 49.37 -16.91
CA GLN A 327 11.17 49.18 -16.65
C GLN A 327 10.82 47.71 -16.39
N ALA A 328 11.36 46.80 -17.19
CA ALA A 328 11.17 45.36 -17.01
C ALA A 328 11.76 44.87 -15.67
N ALA A 329 12.92 45.39 -15.25
CA ALA A 329 13.53 45.02 -13.96
C ALA A 329 12.67 45.46 -12.75
N MET A 330 11.90 46.54 -12.86
CA MET A 330 11.04 47.03 -11.78
C MET A 330 9.85 46.12 -11.51
N VAL A 331 9.31 45.47 -12.55
CA VAL A 331 8.14 44.58 -12.45
C VAL A 331 8.50 43.10 -12.36
N GLN A 332 9.78 42.75 -12.55
CA GLN A 332 10.22 41.35 -12.51
C GLN A 332 10.30 40.80 -11.08
N GLU A 333 9.62 39.67 -10.86
CA GLU A 333 9.57 38.97 -9.56
C GLU A 333 10.69 37.94 -9.40
N ASP A 334 11.15 37.31 -10.51
CA ASP A 334 12.27 36.36 -10.47
C ASP A 334 13.59 37.10 -10.16
N PRO A 335 14.26 36.81 -9.02
CA PRO A 335 15.48 37.52 -8.62
C PRO A 335 16.65 37.35 -9.61
N PHE A 336 16.75 36.20 -10.27
CA PHE A 336 17.77 35.93 -11.28
C PHE A 336 17.53 36.78 -12.53
N LEU A 337 16.31 36.77 -13.07
CA LEU A 337 15.98 37.58 -14.26
C LEU A 337 16.08 39.08 -13.96
N LYS A 338 15.75 39.51 -12.74
CA LYS A 338 15.92 40.89 -12.30
C LYS A 338 17.39 41.32 -12.30
N LEU A 339 18.30 40.47 -11.83
CA LEU A 339 19.73 40.72 -11.90
C LEU A 339 20.24 40.78 -13.35
N ILE A 340 19.74 39.91 -14.22
CA ILE A 340 20.07 39.94 -15.67
C ILE A 340 19.64 41.26 -16.30
N LEU A 341 18.38 41.67 -16.10
CA LEU A 341 17.85 42.95 -16.61
C LEU A 341 18.60 44.15 -16.05
N ALA A 342 19.03 44.11 -14.79
CA ALA A 342 19.84 45.16 -14.19
C ALA A 342 21.21 45.32 -14.88
N HIS A 343 21.86 44.21 -15.26
CA HIS A 343 23.14 44.27 -15.98
C HIS A 343 22.96 44.76 -17.42
N ILE A 344 21.85 44.39 -18.09
CA ILE A 344 21.50 44.95 -19.41
C ILE A 344 21.23 46.47 -19.30
N ALA A 345 20.55 46.91 -18.24
CA ALA A 345 20.27 48.32 -18.00
C ALA A 345 21.52 49.16 -17.64
N LEU A 346 22.56 48.52 -17.11
CA LEU A 346 23.83 49.19 -16.76
C LEU A 346 24.79 49.31 -17.95
N ALA A 347 24.58 48.54 -19.02
CA ALA A 347 25.42 48.55 -20.21
C ALA A 347 25.33 49.90 -20.97
N GLU A 348 26.39 50.22 -21.72
CA GLU A 348 26.39 51.41 -22.58
C GLU A 348 25.42 51.24 -23.76
N PRO A 349 24.86 52.35 -24.30
CA PRO A 349 23.94 52.30 -25.43
C PRO A 349 24.56 51.60 -26.65
N GLY A 350 23.87 50.61 -27.20
CA GLY A 350 24.36 49.83 -28.36
C GLY A 350 25.34 48.70 -28.04
N THR A 351 25.62 48.42 -26.76
CA THR A 351 26.44 47.26 -26.34
C THR A 351 25.74 45.96 -26.73
N SER A 352 26.46 45.00 -27.33
CA SER A 352 25.89 43.70 -27.66
C SER A 352 25.79 42.78 -26.44
N ALA A 353 24.94 41.76 -26.50
CA ALA A 353 24.83 40.76 -25.43
C ALA A 353 26.17 40.08 -25.10
N ASP A 354 27.01 39.82 -26.11
CA ASP A 354 28.32 39.18 -25.95
C ASP A 354 29.33 40.12 -25.28
N ASP A 355 29.25 41.42 -25.55
CA ASP A 355 30.10 42.44 -24.89
C ASP A 355 29.71 42.63 -23.42
N ILE A 356 28.40 42.58 -23.11
CA ILE A 356 27.91 42.58 -21.72
C ILE A 356 28.46 41.35 -20.99
N LEU A 357 28.42 40.18 -21.62
CA LEU A 357 28.96 38.94 -21.03
C LEU A 357 30.48 39.01 -20.82
N ALA A 358 31.22 39.58 -21.77
CA ALA A 358 32.67 39.75 -21.65
C ALA A 358 33.08 40.72 -20.52
N SER A 359 32.17 41.61 -20.11
CA SER A 359 32.41 42.57 -19.02
C SER A 359 32.24 41.97 -17.61
N LEU A 360 31.63 40.79 -17.49
CA LEU A 360 31.35 40.14 -16.21
C LEU A 360 32.50 39.24 -15.76
N ASP A 361 32.95 39.43 -14.51
CA ASP A 361 33.88 38.51 -13.86
C ASP A 361 33.15 37.28 -13.24
N ASP A 362 33.92 36.27 -12.84
CA ASP A 362 33.37 35.02 -12.29
C ASP A 362 32.62 35.24 -10.95
N GLU A 363 32.99 36.26 -10.17
CA GLU A 363 32.30 36.60 -8.93
C GLU A 363 30.91 37.20 -9.21
N GLN A 364 30.84 38.11 -10.18
CA GLN A 364 29.59 38.69 -10.66
C GLN A 364 28.68 37.63 -11.27
N ILE A 365 29.21 36.75 -12.12
CA ILE A 365 28.46 35.62 -12.69
C ILE A 365 27.92 34.73 -11.57
N GLY A 366 28.74 34.39 -10.57
CA GLY A 366 28.32 33.61 -9.41
C GLY A 366 27.20 34.27 -8.61
N ARG A 367 27.29 35.59 -8.37
CA ARG A 367 26.24 36.36 -7.67
C ARG A 367 24.94 36.43 -8.47
N ILE A 368 25.01 36.57 -9.80
CA ILE A 368 23.84 36.56 -10.67
C ILE A 368 23.16 35.21 -10.62
N ALA A 369 23.91 34.10 -10.67
CA ALA A 369 23.37 32.74 -10.68
C ALA A 369 22.94 32.22 -9.29
N ALA A 370 23.44 32.80 -8.20
CA ALA A 370 23.20 32.36 -6.82
C ALA A 370 21.71 32.16 -6.45
N PRO A 371 20.74 33.00 -6.87
CA PRO A 371 19.33 32.80 -6.56
C PRO A 371 18.75 31.47 -7.09
N ARG A 372 19.33 30.91 -8.16
CA ARG A 372 18.89 29.63 -8.75
C ARG A 372 19.73 28.42 -8.33
N LEU A 373 20.96 28.66 -7.90
CA LEU A 373 21.92 27.59 -7.56
C LEU A 373 22.22 27.48 -6.05
N GLY A 374 21.72 28.42 -5.23
CA GLY A 374 22.07 28.52 -3.82
C GLY A 374 21.76 27.28 -2.99
N SER A 375 20.69 26.53 -3.33
CA SER A 375 20.36 25.25 -2.69
C SER A 375 21.04 24.04 -3.35
N ALA A 376 21.56 24.18 -4.57
CA ALA A 376 22.04 23.06 -5.38
C ALA A 376 23.25 22.36 -4.73
N LEU A 377 24.20 23.13 -4.20
CA LEU A 377 25.38 22.56 -3.52
C LEU A 377 24.99 21.80 -2.25
N THR A 378 24.01 22.31 -1.50
CA THR A 378 23.46 21.63 -0.32
C THR A 378 22.75 20.33 -0.71
N ALA A 379 21.97 20.36 -1.79
CA ALA A 379 21.30 19.17 -2.33
C ALA A 379 22.30 18.10 -2.76
N ILE A 380 23.36 18.49 -3.48
CA ILE A 380 24.43 17.57 -3.90
C ILE A 380 25.11 16.94 -2.68
N ASP A 381 25.36 17.72 -1.63
CA ASP A 381 25.98 17.22 -0.40
C ASP A 381 25.08 16.23 0.37
N ASP A 382 23.79 16.56 0.54
CA ASP A 382 22.84 15.68 1.23
C ASP A 382 22.57 14.39 0.44
N VAL A 383 22.30 14.52 -0.86
CA VAL A 383 22.12 13.37 -1.76
C VAL A 383 23.41 12.54 -1.84
N GLY A 384 24.59 13.18 -1.84
CA GLY A 384 25.88 12.49 -1.77
C GLY A 384 26.03 11.63 -0.51
N LYS A 385 25.58 12.11 0.65
CA LYS A 385 25.60 11.33 1.90
C LYS A 385 24.62 10.14 1.90
N ARG A 386 23.45 10.32 1.27
CA ARG A 386 22.39 9.29 1.26
C ARG A 386 22.57 8.26 0.15
N ALA A 387 22.86 8.73 -1.07
CA ALA A 387 22.91 7.96 -2.31
C ALA A 387 24.24 8.06 -3.07
N GLY A 388 25.29 8.66 -2.50
CA GLY A 388 26.56 8.85 -3.20
C GLY A 388 27.19 7.55 -3.72
N ARG A 389 27.01 6.43 -3.01
CA ARG A 389 27.45 5.13 -3.53
C ARG A 389 26.68 4.71 -4.79
N LEU A 390 25.38 5.01 -4.88
CA LEU A 390 24.56 4.75 -6.06
C LEU A 390 24.84 5.71 -7.22
N LEU A 391 25.45 6.87 -6.97
CA LEU A 391 25.78 7.86 -8.00
C LEU A 391 27.22 7.73 -8.51
N TYR A 392 28.16 7.50 -7.60
CA TYR A 392 29.59 7.60 -7.87
C TYR A 392 30.30 6.24 -8.01
N ASN A 393 29.69 5.14 -7.57
CA ASN A 393 30.20 3.79 -7.85
C ASN A 393 29.55 3.24 -9.12
N SER A 394 30.33 2.97 -10.18
CA SER A 394 29.79 2.53 -11.46
C SER A 394 29.00 1.23 -11.37
N LYS A 395 29.47 0.24 -10.63
CA LYS A 395 28.79 -1.05 -10.51
C LYS A 395 27.44 -0.91 -9.80
N ASP A 396 27.44 -0.29 -8.62
CA ASP A 396 26.22 -0.12 -7.83
C ASP A 396 25.20 0.77 -8.57
N ARG A 397 25.68 1.84 -9.24
CA ARG A 397 24.87 2.72 -10.08
C ARG A 397 24.22 1.97 -11.23
N ASP A 398 24.99 1.22 -12.00
CA ASP A 398 24.49 0.61 -13.24
C ASP A 398 23.44 -0.46 -12.93
N PHE A 399 23.62 -1.24 -11.86
CA PHE A 399 22.58 -2.15 -11.35
C PHE A 399 21.33 -1.39 -10.90
N PHE A 400 21.49 -0.38 -10.05
CA PHE A 400 20.37 0.40 -9.51
C PHE A 400 19.56 1.08 -10.62
N VAL A 401 20.23 1.72 -11.58
CA VAL A 401 19.59 2.34 -12.75
C VAL A 401 18.86 1.29 -13.60
N ALA A 402 19.47 0.12 -13.82
CA ALA A 402 18.81 -0.97 -14.54
C ALA A 402 17.56 -1.48 -13.80
N ALA A 403 17.61 -1.59 -12.48
CA ALA A 403 16.47 -2.00 -11.67
C ALA A 403 15.35 -0.94 -11.71
N THR A 404 15.66 0.35 -11.53
CA THR A 404 14.66 1.43 -11.63
C THR A 404 14.00 1.45 -13.01
N ASN A 405 14.78 1.37 -14.08
CA ASN A 405 14.26 1.37 -15.45
C ASN A 405 13.45 0.10 -15.78
N GLY A 406 13.88 -1.06 -15.28
CA GLY A 406 13.14 -2.30 -15.44
C GLY A 406 11.76 -2.23 -14.79
N PHE A 407 11.65 -1.62 -13.60
CA PHE A 407 10.37 -1.42 -12.93
C PHE A 407 9.51 -0.35 -13.62
N GLU A 408 10.11 0.76 -14.07
CA GLU A 408 9.41 1.81 -14.81
C GLU A 408 8.78 1.27 -16.10
N ARG A 409 9.51 0.44 -16.87
CA ARG A 409 8.99 -0.24 -18.07
C ARG A 409 7.74 -1.09 -17.79
N ILE A 410 7.64 -1.68 -16.60
CA ILE A 410 6.44 -2.44 -16.21
C ILE A 410 5.24 -1.50 -16.05
N LEU A 411 5.44 -0.35 -15.40
CA LEU A 411 4.39 0.65 -15.18
C LEU A 411 3.98 1.32 -16.50
N GLU A 412 4.93 1.64 -17.38
CA GLU A 412 4.67 2.20 -18.72
C GLU A 412 3.86 1.24 -19.58
N ALA A 413 4.28 -0.04 -19.67
CA ALA A 413 3.52 -1.02 -20.45
C ALA A 413 2.12 -1.27 -19.87
N TRP A 414 1.95 -1.14 -18.54
CA TRP A 414 0.62 -1.12 -17.95
C TRP A 414 -0.16 0.11 -18.40
N GLU A 415 0.38 1.33 -18.28
CA GLU A 415 -0.28 2.57 -18.72
C GLU A 415 -0.75 2.49 -20.19
N ASP A 416 0.15 2.07 -21.08
CA ASP A 416 -0.07 1.97 -22.53
C ASP A 416 -0.96 0.80 -22.96
N LYS A 417 -1.42 -0.03 -22.01
CA LYS A 417 -2.19 -1.26 -22.27
C LYS A 417 -1.43 -2.28 -23.14
N ASP A 418 -0.10 -2.24 -23.16
CA ASP A 418 0.74 -3.17 -23.91
C ASP A 418 0.96 -4.48 -23.14
N ILE A 419 0.18 -5.51 -23.50
CA ILE A 419 0.23 -6.83 -22.89
C ILE A 419 1.58 -7.52 -23.11
N ALA A 420 2.14 -7.40 -24.32
CA ALA A 420 3.38 -8.09 -24.66
C ALA A 420 4.56 -7.42 -23.96
N GLY A 421 4.63 -6.08 -24.03
CA GLY A 421 5.63 -5.29 -23.32
C GLY A 421 5.58 -5.47 -21.81
N PHE A 422 4.38 -5.55 -21.22
CA PHE A 422 4.24 -5.76 -19.77
C PHE A 422 4.80 -7.11 -19.34
N ASN A 423 4.42 -8.18 -20.05
CA ASN A 423 4.89 -9.53 -19.72
C ASN A 423 6.41 -9.65 -19.90
N ASP A 424 6.97 -9.08 -20.97
CA ASP A 424 8.42 -9.04 -21.19
C ASP A 424 9.17 -8.22 -20.12
N ALA A 425 8.63 -7.06 -19.73
CA ALA A 425 9.23 -6.20 -18.71
C ALA A 425 9.27 -6.88 -17.34
N VAL A 426 8.18 -7.55 -16.94
CA VAL A 426 8.13 -8.32 -15.67
C VAL A 426 9.13 -9.47 -15.71
N ASP A 427 9.20 -10.20 -16.82
CA ASP A 427 10.12 -11.31 -17.01
C ASP A 427 11.59 -10.85 -16.92
N SER A 428 11.91 -9.76 -17.61
CA SER A 428 13.23 -9.13 -17.63
C SER A 428 13.65 -8.61 -16.26
N TYR A 429 12.73 -7.96 -15.53
CA TYR A 429 13.00 -7.45 -14.19
C TYR A 429 13.29 -8.59 -13.21
N GLN A 430 12.50 -9.67 -13.25
CA GLN A 430 12.76 -10.84 -12.41
C GLN A 430 14.05 -11.56 -12.76
N ALA A 431 14.43 -11.60 -14.04
CA ALA A 431 15.71 -12.14 -14.49
C ALA A 431 16.89 -11.31 -13.97
N LEU A 432 16.80 -9.98 -14.03
CA LEU A 432 17.80 -9.06 -13.47
C LEU A 432 18.03 -9.33 -11.98
N LEU A 433 16.96 -9.47 -11.20
CA LEU A 433 17.06 -9.74 -9.76
C LEU A 433 17.63 -11.14 -9.45
N ALA A 434 17.34 -12.12 -10.29
CA ALA A 434 17.85 -13.48 -10.12
C ALA A 434 19.35 -13.59 -10.44
N ASP A 435 19.85 -12.80 -11.39
CA ASP A 435 21.25 -12.77 -11.79
C ASP A 435 22.12 -12.02 -10.77
N GLU A 436 21.68 -10.84 -10.33
CA GLU A 436 22.45 -9.96 -9.45
C GLU A 436 22.34 -10.32 -7.96
N GLN A 437 21.27 -11.02 -7.56
CA GLN A 437 21.02 -11.47 -6.18
C GLN A 437 21.23 -10.35 -5.14
N PRO A 438 20.43 -9.28 -5.17
CA PRO A 438 20.61 -8.13 -4.28
C PRO A 438 20.61 -8.56 -2.81
N ALA A 439 21.45 -7.91 -2.01
CA ALA A 439 21.56 -8.20 -0.59
C ALA A 439 20.20 -8.06 0.13
N HIS A 440 19.97 -8.89 1.14
CA HIS A 440 18.73 -8.93 1.95
C HIS A 440 17.46 -9.34 1.20
N LEU A 441 17.55 -9.74 -0.08
CA LEU A 441 16.46 -10.40 -0.79
C LEU A 441 16.45 -11.92 -0.51
N ASN A 442 15.40 -12.41 0.14
CA ASN A 442 15.14 -13.85 0.23
C ASN A 442 14.09 -14.29 -0.80
N ALA A 443 14.53 -14.62 -2.01
CA ALA A 443 13.64 -15.01 -3.11
C ALA A 443 12.78 -16.25 -2.81
N ALA A 444 13.25 -17.17 -1.95
CA ALA A 444 12.48 -18.34 -1.55
C ALA A 444 11.30 -17.95 -0.63
N SER A 445 11.56 -17.12 0.38
CA SER A 445 10.52 -16.62 1.29
C SER A 445 9.46 -15.80 0.53
N VAL A 446 9.89 -14.92 -0.39
CA VAL A 446 8.99 -14.12 -1.24
C VAL A 446 8.02 -15.02 -2.04
N LYS A 447 8.53 -16.09 -2.66
CA LYS A 447 7.71 -17.04 -3.43
C LYS A 447 6.77 -17.84 -2.54
N GLN A 448 7.25 -18.28 -1.37
CA GLN A 448 6.43 -19.02 -0.40
C GLN A 448 5.27 -18.17 0.12
N GLU A 449 5.53 -16.90 0.44
CA GLU A 449 4.52 -15.95 0.87
C GLU A 449 3.48 -15.67 -0.22
N ALA A 450 3.91 -15.48 -1.46
CA ALA A 450 2.98 -15.26 -2.56
C ALA A 450 2.04 -16.46 -2.77
N TYR A 451 2.59 -17.69 -2.67
CA TYR A 451 1.78 -18.90 -2.70
C TYR A 451 0.84 -19.01 -1.50
N PHE A 452 1.32 -18.67 -0.30
CA PHE A 452 0.53 -18.65 0.93
C PHE A 452 -0.67 -17.71 0.81
N ASN A 453 -0.45 -16.48 0.33
CA ASN A 453 -1.47 -15.46 0.10
C ASN A 453 -2.45 -15.85 -1.01
N PHE A 454 -2.00 -16.53 -2.05
CA PHE A 454 -2.88 -17.05 -3.09
C PHE A 454 -3.75 -18.21 -2.59
N TYR A 455 -3.17 -19.12 -1.79
CA TYR A 455 -3.87 -20.31 -1.31
C TYR A 455 -4.85 -20.00 -0.17
N GLU A 456 -4.62 -18.94 0.62
CA GLU A 456 -5.48 -18.51 1.75
C GLU A 456 -5.86 -19.68 2.70
N PRO A 457 -4.88 -20.36 3.31
CA PRO A 457 -5.13 -21.63 4.02
C PRO A 457 -6.06 -21.48 5.24
N PHE A 458 -6.07 -20.31 5.91
CA PHE A 458 -6.96 -20.07 7.04
C PHE A 458 -8.43 -20.02 6.64
N TRP A 459 -8.77 -19.46 5.47
CA TRP A 459 -10.14 -19.52 4.93
C TRP A 459 -10.56 -20.96 4.65
N LYS A 460 -9.65 -21.78 4.10
CA LYS A 460 -9.90 -23.21 3.88
C LYS A 460 -10.13 -23.95 5.20
N ALA A 461 -9.40 -23.62 6.25
CA ALA A 461 -9.65 -24.16 7.59
C ALA A 461 -11.04 -23.78 8.12
N ILE A 462 -11.46 -22.51 7.97
CA ILE A 462 -12.83 -22.07 8.33
C ILE A 462 -13.88 -22.89 7.57
N TYR A 463 -13.73 -23.05 6.25
CA TYR A 463 -14.66 -23.81 5.43
C TYR A 463 -14.73 -25.29 5.82
N LEU A 464 -13.65 -25.86 6.36
CA LEU A 464 -13.64 -27.22 6.89
C LEU A 464 -14.25 -27.32 8.29
N TYR A 465 -14.17 -26.28 9.13
CA TYR A 465 -14.81 -26.28 10.45
C TYR A 465 -16.35 -26.18 10.36
N LEU A 466 -16.91 -25.44 9.40
CA LEU A 466 -18.36 -25.31 9.23
C LEU A 466 -19.12 -26.65 9.09
N PRO A 467 -18.74 -27.58 8.20
CA PRO A 467 -19.40 -28.88 8.11
C PRO A 467 -19.19 -29.73 9.37
N VAL A 468 -18.10 -29.57 10.12
CA VAL A 468 -17.92 -30.27 11.41
C VAL A 468 -19.00 -29.83 12.41
N ILE A 469 -19.31 -28.54 12.47
CA ILE A 469 -20.39 -28.01 13.33
C ILE A 469 -21.72 -28.64 12.94
N LEU A 470 -22.07 -28.60 11.64
CA LEU A 470 -23.32 -29.17 11.13
C LEU A 470 -23.42 -30.68 11.39
N LEU A 471 -22.37 -31.44 11.07
CA LEU A 471 -22.33 -32.89 11.28
C LEU A 471 -22.39 -33.26 12.76
N SER A 472 -21.81 -32.44 13.64
CA SER A 472 -21.89 -32.65 15.09
C SER A 472 -23.32 -32.51 15.59
N PHE A 473 -24.06 -31.49 15.15
CA PHE A 473 -25.50 -31.37 15.43
C PHE A 473 -26.29 -32.54 14.83
N CYS A 474 -26.09 -32.87 13.55
CA CYS A 474 -26.78 -34.00 12.92
C CYS A 474 -26.50 -35.34 13.61
N SER A 475 -25.29 -35.53 14.16
CA SER A 475 -24.94 -36.75 14.91
C SER A 475 -25.81 -36.96 16.15
N TRP A 476 -26.35 -35.90 16.74
CA TRP A 476 -27.27 -36.02 17.88
C TRP A 476 -28.70 -36.40 17.47
N LEU A 477 -29.05 -36.26 16.19
CA LEU A 477 -30.35 -36.63 15.65
C LEU A 477 -30.32 -38.00 14.95
N VAL A 478 -29.32 -38.24 14.10
CA VAL A 478 -29.26 -39.38 13.18
C VAL A 478 -27.83 -39.95 13.14
N TRP A 479 -27.69 -41.28 13.11
CA TRP A 479 -26.42 -42.00 12.98
C TRP A 479 -25.26 -41.48 13.88
N PRO A 480 -25.45 -41.50 15.22
CA PRO A 480 -24.56 -40.84 16.18
C PRO A 480 -23.11 -41.33 16.15
N LYS A 481 -22.87 -42.59 15.78
CA LYS A 481 -21.50 -43.12 15.68
C LYS A 481 -20.81 -42.66 14.39
N THR A 482 -21.49 -42.81 13.25
CA THR A 482 -20.90 -42.54 11.93
C THR A 482 -20.65 -41.05 11.75
N LEU A 483 -21.67 -40.19 11.96
CA LEU A 483 -21.53 -38.75 11.74
C LEU A 483 -20.52 -38.11 12.69
N ARG A 484 -20.42 -38.58 13.93
CA ARG A 484 -19.42 -38.12 14.90
C ARG A 484 -18.00 -38.44 14.45
N TRP A 485 -17.74 -39.64 13.93
CA TRP A 485 -16.43 -40.01 13.41
C TRP A 485 -16.10 -39.28 12.12
N THR A 486 -17.08 -39.07 11.24
CA THR A 486 -16.91 -38.24 10.05
C THR A 486 -16.55 -36.81 10.44
N ALA A 487 -17.28 -36.20 11.37
CA ALA A 487 -16.99 -34.87 11.91
C ALA A 487 -15.57 -34.81 12.54
N PHE A 488 -15.17 -35.84 13.29
CA PHE A 488 -13.84 -35.94 13.88
C PHE A 488 -12.73 -35.94 12.81
N TRP A 489 -12.86 -36.75 11.76
CA TRP A 489 -11.86 -36.83 10.69
C TRP A 489 -11.79 -35.55 9.85
N ILE A 490 -12.93 -34.91 9.56
CA ILE A 490 -12.93 -33.61 8.88
C ILE A 490 -12.26 -32.55 9.78
N MET A 491 -12.54 -32.55 11.09
CA MET A 491 -11.87 -31.66 12.04
C MET A 491 -10.37 -31.92 12.11
N PHE A 492 -9.94 -33.19 12.01
CA PHE A 492 -8.54 -33.56 11.93
C PHE A 492 -7.87 -32.99 10.66
N VAL A 493 -8.51 -33.11 9.50
CA VAL A 493 -8.01 -32.48 8.26
C VAL A 493 -7.94 -30.96 8.41
N ALA A 494 -8.97 -30.33 8.99
CA ALA A 494 -8.96 -28.89 9.27
C ALA A 494 -7.79 -28.49 10.18
N PHE A 495 -7.53 -29.28 11.23
CA PHE A 495 -6.42 -29.07 12.15
C PHE A 495 -5.05 -29.24 11.47
N VAL A 496 -4.89 -30.21 10.57
CA VAL A 496 -3.67 -30.37 9.77
C VAL A 496 -3.45 -29.16 8.88
N VAL A 497 -4.49 -28.70 8.16
CA VAL A 497 -4.41 -27.47 7.33
C VAL A 497 -4.03 -26.26 8.18
N HIS A 498 -4.66 -26.10 9.35
CA HIS A 498 -4.36 -25.02 10.28
C HIS A 498 -2.91 -25.09 10.79
N THR A 499 -2.42 -26.27 11.15
CA THR A 499 -1.05 -26.49 11.61
C THR A 499 -0.03 -26.19 10.52
N LEU A 500 -0.26 -26.67 9.30
CA LEU A 500 0.59 -26.39 8.14
C LEU A 500 0.62 -24.89 7.82
N ALA A 501 -0.52 -24.21 7.91
CA ALA A 501 -0.59 -22.77 7.70
C ALA A 501 0.22 -21.99 8.73
N LEU A 502 0.13 -22.38 10.01
CA LEU A 502 0.89 -21.76 11.09
C LEU A 502 2.40 -22.01 10.94
N ASN A 503 2.81 -23.22 10.59
CA ASN A 503 4.21 -23.55 10.29
C ASN A 503 4.75 -22.77 9.09
N ALA A 504 4.01 -22.75 7.97
CA ALA A 504 4.41 -21.98 6.79
C ALA A 504 4.59 -20.49 7.13
N ARG A 505 3.71 -19.92 7.98
CA ARG A 505 3.85 -18.53 8.45
C ARG A 505 5.12 -18.32 9.28
N MET A 506 5.46 -19.26 10.18
CA MET A 506 6.69 -19.20 10.98
C MET A 506 7.93 -19.22 10.08
N GLU A 507 7.94 -20.08 9.07
CA GLU A 507 9.02 -20.17 8.07
C GLU A 507 9.16 -18.88 7.25
N ILE A 508 8.05 -18.35 6.70
CA ILE A 508 8.04 -17.11 5.91
C ILE A 508 8.54 -15.92 6.74
N SER A 509 8.08 -15.83 8.00
CA SER A 509 8.47 -14.77 8.93
C SER A 509 9.91 -14.92 9.45
N GLY A 510 10.58 -16.05 9.19
CA GLY A 510 11.93 -16.35 9.70
C GLY A 510 11.99 -16.50 11.22
N ARG A 511 10.85 -16.76 11.88
CA ARG A 511 10.72 -16.79 13.35
C ARG A 511 10.20 -18.13 13.83
N LEU A 512 10.84 -18.70 14.84
CA LEU A 512 10.41 -19.94 15.48
C LEU A 512 9.17 -19.76 16.39
N ALA A 513 8.82 -18.52 16.73
CA ALA A 513 7.69 -18.25 17.60
C ALA A 513 6.39 -18.12 16.80
N PRO A 514 5.32 -18.83 17.20
CA PRO A 514 4.04 -18.85 16.47
C PRO A 514 3.21 -17.58 16.67
N VAL A 515 3.50 -16.80 17.70
CA VAL A 515 2.73 -15.62 18.11
C VAL A 515 3.63 -14.39 18.10
N THR A 516 3.30 -13.43 17.25
CA THR A 516 4.05 -12.17 17.02
C THR A 516 3.17 -10.92 17.11
N SER A 517 1.88 -11.05 16.90
CA SER A 517 0.90 -9.96 16.91
C SER A 517 -0.45 -10.46 17.40
N LEU A 518 -1.40 -9.54 17.64
CA LEU A 518 -2.76 -9.89 18.06
C LEU A 518 -3.41 -10.82 17.03
N TYR A 519 -3.19 -10.57 15.75
CA TYR A 519 -3.61 -11.46 14.66
C TYR A 519 -3.14 -12.91 14.88
N SER A 520 -1.84 -13.12 15.04
CA SER A 520 -1.26 -14.47 15.21
C SER A 520 -1.65 -15.12 16.54
N SER A 521 -1.90 -14.32 17.59
CA SER A 521 -2.43 -14.82 18.87
C SER A 521 -3.79 -15.46 18.69
N ALA A 522 -4.70 -14.80 17.94
CA ALA A 522 -6.04 -15.34 17.67
C ALA A 522 -5.96 -16.68 16.93
N ILE A 523 -5.10 -16.80 15.92
CA ILE A 523 -4.85 -18.04 15.18
C ILE A 523 -4.35 -19.15 16.11
N PHE A 524 -3.32 -18.85 16.90
CA PHE A 524 -2.72 -19.84 17.82
C PHE A 524 -3.69 -20.29 18.91
N ILE A 525 -4.51 -19.39 19.46
CA ILE A 525 -5.55 -19.74 20.44
C ILE A 525 -6.55 -20.72 19.81
N GLY A 526 -7.02 -20.45 18.59
CA GLY A 526 -7.90 -21.35 17.86
C GLY A 526 -7.30 -22.75 17.68
N TRP A 527 -6.04 -22.80 17.24
CA TRP A 527 -5.28 -24.05 17.08
C TRP A 527 -5.17 -24.84 18.39
N ALA A 528 -4.80 -24.19 19.50
CA ALA A 528 -4.65 -24.84 20.80
C ALA A 528 -5.98 -25.37 21.34
N VAL A 529 -7.08 -24.66 21.13
CA VAL A 529 -8.43 -25.08 21.54
C VAL A 529 -8.90 -26.29 20.73
N VAL A 530 -8.63 -26.34 19.42
CA VAL A 530 -8.95 -27.50 18.58
C VAL A 530 -8.16 -28.73 19.05
N LEU A 531 -6.87 -28.56 19.39
CA LEU A 531 -6.05 -29.63 19.94
C LEU A 531 -6.62 -30.18 21.25
N ALA A 532 -6.95 -29.31 22.20
CA ALA A 532 -7.59 -29.70 23.46
C ALA A 532 -8.96 -30.36 23.24
N SER A 533 -9.70 -29.92 22.23
CA SER A 533 -11.01 -30.45 21.87
C SER A 533 -10.95 -31.89 21.33
N PHE A 534 -9.85 -32.31 20.68
CA PHE A 534 -9.63 -33.72 20.37
C PHE A 534 -9.54 -34.58 21.64
N VAL A 535 -8.82 -34.11 22.67
CA VAL A 535 -8.72 -34.83 23.95
C VAL A 535 -10.10 -34.94 24.61
N ILE A 536 -10.87 -33.84 24.59
CA ILE A 536 -12.25 -33.83 25.08
C ILE A 536 -13.11 -34.83 24.29
N GLU A 537 -13.01 -34.89 22.97
CA GLU A 537 -13.79 -35.84 22.16
C GLU A 537 -13.41 -37.30 22.44
N LEU A 538 -12.12 -37.60 22.63
CA LEU A 538 -11.63 -38.93 22.96
C LEU A 538 -12.11 -39.41 24.33
N VAL A 539 -12.27 -38.50 25.29
CA VAL A 539 -12.83 -38.78 26.61
C VAL A 539 -14.36 -38.87 26.52
N VAL A 540 -15.02 -37.81 26.04
CA VAL A 540 -16.48 -37.63 26.10
C VAL A 540 -17.21 -38.57 25.14
N LYS A 541 -16.68 -38.79 23.94
CA LYS A 541 -17.19 -39.66 22.88
C LYS A 541 -18.65 -39.36 22.48
N ARG A 542 -19.06 -38.09 22.51
CA ARG A 542 -20.44 -37.65 22.20
C ARG A 542 -20.52 -36.50 21.19
N GLY A 543 -19.42 -36.14 20.53
CA GLY A 543 -19.39 -35.03 19.57
C GLY A 543 -19.26 -33.64 20.22
N VAL A 544 -19.21 -33.56 21.56
CA VAL A 544 -19.04 -32.30 22.31
C VAL A 544 -17.65 -31.70 22.04
N GLY A 545 -16.62 -32.52 21.90
CA GLY A 545 -15.29 -32.02 21.54
C GLY A 545 -15.28 -31.51 20.10
N ASN A 546 -15.92 -32.23 19.16
CA ASN A 546 -16.00 -31.81 17.76
C ASN A 546 -16.67 -30.44 17.58
N ILE A 547 -17.81 -30.21 18.24
CA ILE A 547 -18.54 -28.94 18.12
C ILE A 547 -17.78 -27.79 18.79
N LEU A 548 -17.19 -28.02 19.97
CA LEU A 548 -16.40 -26.99 20.67
C LEU A 548 -15.17 -26.61 19.84
N GLY A 549 -14.40 -27.60 19.40
CA GLY A 549 -13.20 -27.39 18.59
C GLY A 549 -13.49 -26.65 17.29
N ALA A 550 -14.50 -27.09 16.53
CA ALA A 550 -14.85 -26.44 15.27
C ALA A 550 -15.43 -25.03 15.46
N SER A 551 -16.28 -24.82 16.47
CA SER A 551 -16.88 -23.50 16.72
C SER A 551 -15.85 -22.49 17.21
N CYS A 552 -15.02 -22.86 18.20
CA CYS A 552 -13.96 -22.01 18.71
C CYS A 552 -12.86 -21.77 17.67
N GLY A 553 -12.46 -22.79 16.91
CA GLY A 553 -11.48 -22.68 15.84
C GLY A 553 -11.97 -21.77 14.70
N ALA A 554 -13.22 -21.90 14.26
CA ALA A 554 -13.79 -21.00 13.26
C ALA A 554 -13.92 -19.55 13.80
N ALA A 555 -14.44 -19.37 15.01
CA ALA A 555 -14.63 -18.04 15.60
C ALA A 555 -13.32 -17.25 15.76
N THR A 556 -12.26 -17.92 16.23
CA THR A 556 -10.94 -17.30 16.41
C THR A 556 -10.27 -16.95 15.08
N LEU A 557 -10.42 -17.77 14.04
CA LEU A 557 -9.94 -17.43 12.68
C LEU A 557 -10.72 -16.25 12.08
N VAL A 558 -12.02 -16.12 12.37
CA VAL A 558 -12.81 -14.94 11.98
C VAL A 558 -12.35 -13.69 12.74
N ILE A 559 -12.06 -13.80 14.04
CA ILE A 559 -11.47 -12.69 14.82
C ILE A 559 -10.11 -12.29 14.23
N ALA A 560 -9.26 -13.26 13.87
CA ALA A 560 -7.99 -12.99 13.20
C ALA A 560 -8.20 -12.22 11.89
N HIS A 561 -9.22 -12.56 11.09
CA HIS A 561 -9.53 -11.80 9.87
C HIS A 561 -9.83 -10.32 10.15
N PHE A 562 -10.58 -10.01 11.21
CA PHE A 562 -10.84 -8.62 11.59
C PHE A 562 -9.57 -7.91 12.09
N LEU A 563 -8.73 -8.57 12.88
CA LEU A 563 -7.45 -8.01 13.32
C LEU A 563 -6.48 -7.75 12.15
N ALA A 564 -6.55 -8.55 11.08
CA ALA A 564 -5.76 -8.33 9.88
C ALA A 564 -6.13 -7.03 9.15
N ILE A 565 -7.39 -6.57 9.25
CA ILE A 565 -7.85 -5.30 8.66
C ILE A 565 -7.14 -4.12 9.35
N ASP A 566 -7.00 -4.18 10.67
CA ASP A 566 -6.34 -3.14 11.46
C ASP A 566 -4.82 -3.15 11.28
N GLU A 567 -4.19 -4.33 11.28
CA GLU A 567 -2.72 -4.47 11.17
C GLU A 567 -2.18 -4.25 9.74
N GLY A 568 -2.95 -4.61 8.70
CA GLY A 568 -2.54 -4.61 7.29
C GLY A 568 -1.56 -5.73 6.96
N ASP A 569 -0.25 -5.51 7.22
CA ASP A 569 0.77 -6.58 7.14
C ASP A 569 0.70 -7.44 8.40
N THR A 570 0.23 -8.67 8.23
CA THR A 570 0.12 -9.63 9.34
C THR A 570 1.45 -10.30 9.69
N MET A 571 2.53 -10.07 8.93
CA MET A 571 3.86 -10.65 9.16
C MET A 571 4.94 -9.57 9.33
N GLY A 572 4.55 -8.39 9.83
CA GLY A 572 5.47 -7.27 10.04
C GLY A 572 6.63 -7.56 11.01
N VAL A 573 7.70 -6.78 10.85
CA VAL A 573 8.86 -6.83 11.74
C VAL A 573 8.50 -6.23 13.11
N MET A 574 9.09 -6.75 14.17
CA MET A 574 8.77 -6.35 15.55
C MET A 574 9.69 -5.22 15.97
N GLN A 575 9.32 -4.49 17.03
CA GLN A 575 10.26 -3.60 17.69
C GLN A 575 11.48 -4.40 18.15
N ALA A 576 12.68 -3.87 17.95
CA ALA A 576 13.93 -4.61 18.15
C ALA A 576 14.08 -5.20 19.57
N VAL A 577 13.56 -4.50 20.60
CA VAL A 577 13.54 -4.98 21.99
C VAL A 577 12.62 -6.19 22.18
N LEU A 578 11.54 -6.26 21.39
CA LEU A 578 10.58 -7.37 21.43
C LEU A 578 11.01 -8.55 20.55
N ASP A 579 12.00 -8.38 19.68
CA ASP A 579 12.44 -9.39 18.71
C ASP A 579 13.45 -10.38 19.31
N THR A 580 13.14 -10.92 20.49
CA THR A 580 13.92 -11.98 21.13
C THR A 580 13.21 -13.32 20.95
N THR A 581 13.81 -14.21 20.17
CA THR A 581 13.19 -15.52 19.86
C THR A 581 12.93 -16.34 21.13
N PHE A 582 13.79 -16.23 22.14
CA PHE A 582 13.65 -16.95 23.41
C PHE A 582 12.37 -16.56 24.16
N TRP A 583 12.17 -15.26 24.45
CA TRP A 583 11.01 -14.80 25.20
C TRP A 583 9.72 -14.97 24.42
N LEU A 584 9.76 -14.72 23.10
CA LEU A 584 8.60 -14.90 22.25
C LEU A 584 8.16 -16.37 22.16
N ALA A 585 9.10 -17.32 22.11
CA ALA A 585 8.79 -18.75 22.10
C ALA A 585 8.39 -19.32 23.46
N THR A 586 8.83 -18.71 24.57
CA THR A 586 8.58 -19.22 25.93
C THR A 586 7.47 -18.47 26.64
N HIS A 587 7.66 -17.19 26.93
CA HIS A 587 6.69 -16.34 27.64
C HIS A 587 5.38 -16.21 26.86
N VAL A 588 5.46 -15.74 25.61
CA VAL A 588 4.25 -15.41 24.83
C VAL A 588 3.45 -16.67 24.50
N VAL A 589 4.11 -17.78 24.19
CA VAL A 589 3.42 -19.07 24.00
C VAL A 589 2.77 -19.54 25.30
N CYS A 590 3.47 -19.47 26.44
CA CYS A 590 2.96 -19.89 27.73
C CYS A 590 1.70 -19.11 28.14
N ILE A 591 1.75 -17.77 28.08
CA ILE A 591 0.60 -16.93 28.44
C ILE A 591 -0.58 -17.14 27.47
N THR A 592 -0.30 -17.32 26.17
CA THR A 592 -1.34 -17.55 25.15
C THR A 592 -2.01 -18.91 25.30
N LEU A 593 -1.29 -19.95 25.76
CA LEU A 593 -1.90 -21.23 26.15
C LEU A 593 -2.88 -21.06 27.33
N GLY A 594 -2.56 -20.19 28.29
CA GLY A 594 -3.46 -19.80 29.38
C GLY A 594 -4.74 -19.12 28.86
N TYR A 595 -4.61 -18.21 27.89
CA TYR A 595 -5.74 -17.57 27.22
C TYR A 595 -6.59 -18.57 26.44
N ALA A 596 -5.96 -19.49 25.71
CA ALA A 596 -6.66 -20.55 24.98
C ALA A 596 -7.48 -21.46 25.90
N ALA A 597 -6.90 -21.86 27.03
CA ALA A 597 -7.60 -22.65 28.04
C ALA A 597 -8.75 -21.86 28.70
N THR A 598 -8.57 -20.57 28.98
CA THR A 598 -9.63 -19.70 29.50
C THR A 598 -10.79 -19.58 28.50
N PHE A 599 -10.48 -19.42 27.20
CA PHE A 599 -11.49 -19.38 26.15
C PHE A 599 -12.27 -20.70 26.04
N LEU A 600 -11.56 -21.84 26.09
CA LEU A 600 -12.19 -23.17 26.11
C LEU A 600 -13.03 -23.40 27.38
N ALA A 601 -12.59 -22.92 28.55
CA ALA A 601 -13.36 -22.97 29.79
C ALA A 601 -14.68 -22.19 29.64
N GLY A 602 -14.64 -21.00 29.04
CA GLY A 602 -15.85 -20.24 28.72
C GLY A 602 -16.82 -21.00 27.82
N ALA A 603 -16.31 -21.64 26.76
CA ALA A 603 -17.12 -22.44 25.84
C ALA A 603 -17.72 -23.69 26.52
N LEU A 604 -16.95 -24.38 27.36
CA LEU A 604 -17.43 -25.50 28.19
C LEU A 604 -18.46 -25.05 29.22
N GLY A 605 -18.28 -23.87 29.82
CA GLY A 605 -19.25 -23.26 30.73
C GLY A 605 -20.57 -22.94 30.05
N LEU A 606 -20.52 -22.42 28.82
CA LEU A 606 -21.72 -22.23 28.00
C LEU A 606 -22.42 -23.56 27.71
N ALA A 607 -21.66 -24.59 27.32
CA ALA A 607 -22.20 -25.94 27.11
C ALA A 607 -22.83 -26.51 28.40
N TYR A 608 -22.22 -26.28 29.56
CA TYR A 608 -22.77 -26.66 30.86
C TYR A 608 -24.12 -25.98 31.13
N CYS A 609 -24.21 -24.66 30.91
CA CYS A 609 -25.46 -23.91 31.08
C CYS A 609 -26.57 -24.39 30.13
N VAL A 610 -26.23 -24.62 28.85
CA VAL A 610 -27.18 -25.16 27.86
C VAL A 610 -27.69 -26.54 28.29
N LEU A 611 -26.80 -27.44 28.72
CA LEU A 611 -27.19 -28.75 29.26
C LEU A 611 -28.05 -28.61 30.52
N ALA A 612 -27.77 -27.64 31.39
CA ALA A 612 -28.54 -27.42 32.61
C ALA A 612 -29.96 -26.92 32.33
N ILE A 613 -30.17 -26.15 31.26
CA ILE A 613 -31.47 -25.55 30.90
C ILE A 613 -32.31 -26.52 30.07
N PHE A 614 -31.76 -27.04 28.97
CA PHE A 614 -32.55 -27.71 27.93
C PHE A 614 -32.69 -29.22 28.13
N ARG A 615 -31.86 -29.81 28.98
CA ARG A 615 -31.92 -31.25 29.23
C ARG A 615 -32.95 -31.58 30.30
N THR A 616 -33.90 -32.44 29.94
CA THR A 616 -35.09 -32.78 30.75
C THR A 616 -35.00 -34.16 31.42
N ASP A 617 -34.04 -35.02 31.07
CA ASP A 617 -33.81 -36.32 31.72
C ASP A 617 -32.95 -36.17 32.98
N ASP A 618 -33.55 -36.24 34.16
CA ASP A 618 -32.86 -35.98 35.44
C ASP A 618 -31.60 -36.83 35.67
N HIS A 619 -31.65 -38.13 35.36
CA HIS A 619 -30.51 -39.03 35.55
C HIS A 619 -29.34 -38.76 34.58
N GLY A 620 -29.62 -38.53 33.28
CA GLY A 620 -28.58 -38.24 32.29
C GLY A 620 -28.06 -36.81 32.40
N LYS A 621 -28.91 -35.86 32.82
CA LYS A 621 -28.54 -34.48 33.12
C LYS A 621 -27.50 -34.40 34.24
N ALA A 622 -27.74 -35.06 35.37
CA ALA A 622 -26.80 -35.04 36.50
C ALA A 622 -25.42 -35.60 36.13
N ALA A 623 -25.38 -36.71 35.38
CA ALA A 623 -24.14 -37.32 34.92
C ALA A 623 -23.35 -36.40 33.97
N ASP A 624 -24.05 -35.75 33.03
CA ASP A 624 -23.42 -34.89 32.03
C ASP A 624 -22.97 -33.55 32.58
N LEU A 625 -23.73 -32.98 33.51
CA LEU A 625 -23.31 -31.79 34.25
C LEU A 625 -22.09 -32.11 35.11
N LYS A 626 -22.10 -33.21 35.88
CA LYS A 626 -20.94 -33.62 36.67
C LYS A 626 -19.70 -33.77 35.79
N ARG A 627 -19.83 -34.43 34.65
CA ARG A 627 -18.73 -34.65 33.70
C ARG A 627 -18.22 -33.34 33.11
N THR A 628 -19.12 -32.49 32.62
CA THR A 628 -18.77 -31.19 32.01
C THR A 628 -18.16 -30.26 33.03
N GLY A 629 -18.68 -30.24 34.26
CA GLY A 629 -18.13 -29.50 35.39
C GLY A 629 -16.72 -29.96 35.79
N SER A 630 -16.46 -31.28 35.81
CA SER A 630 -15.10 -31.80 36.05
C SER A 630 -14.11 -31.41 34.95
N MET A 631 -14.53 -31.44 33.68
CA MET A 631 -13.70 -30.97 32.57
C MET A 631 -13.42 -29.47 32.68
N LEU A 632 -14.45 -28.68 32.96
CA LEU A 632 -14.33 -27.24 33.17
C LEU A 632 -13.33 -26.92 34.29
N TYR A 633 -13.44 -27.59 35.43
CA TYR A 633 -12.48 -27.44 36.53
C TYR A 633 -11.04 -27.75 36.11
N GLY A 634 -10.83 -28.87 35.41
CA GLY A 634 -9.50 -29.24 34.91
C GLY A 634 -8.92 -28.21 33.94
N VAL A 635 -9.72 -27.70 33.00
CA VAL A 635 -9.31 -26.66 32.05
C VAL A 635 -9.02 -25.34 32.77
N LEU A 636 -9.80 -24.98 33.80
CA LEU A 636 -9.54 -23.79 34.62
C LEU A 636 -8.24 -23.90 35.42
N CYS A 637 -7.93 -25.06 36.00
CA CYS A 637 -6.64 -25.29 36.66
C CYS A 637 -5.47 -25.14 35.69
N PHE A 638 -5.60 -25.69 34.48
CA PHE A 638 -4.60 -25.52 33.41
C PHE A 638 -4.45 -24.05 33.02
N ALA A 639 -5.57 -23.34 32.81
CA ALA A 639 -5.59 -21.92 32.48
C ALA A 639 -4.90 -21.06 33.55
N LEU A 640 -5.19 -21.30 34.83
CA LEU A 640 -4.59 -20.60 35.95
C LEU A 640 -3.07 -20.84 36.01
N PHE A 641 -2.64 -22.08 35.85
CA PHE A 641 -1.22 -22.44 35.87
C PHE A 641 -0.43 -21.72 34.77
N PHE A 642 -0.86 -21.84 33.51
CA PHE A 642 -0.17 -21.20 32.38
C PHE A 642 -0.27 -19.68 32.41
N SER A 643 -1.38 -19.12 32.90
CA SER A 643 -1.50 -17.66 33.08
C SER A 643 -0.54 -17.15 34.15
N LEU A 644 -0.45 -17.83 35.30
CA LEU A 644 0.48 -17.46 36.37
C LEU A 644 1.94 -17.56 35.92
N VAL A 645 2.33 -18.70 35.35
CA VAL A 645 3.70 -18.92 34.86
C VAL A 645 4.03 -17.95 33.74
N GLY A 646 3.11 -17.74 32.80
CA GLY A 646 3.25 -16.76 31.73
C GLY A 646 3.47 -15.35 32.29
N THR A 647 2.65 -14.90 33.24
CA THR A 647 2.80 -13.61 33.92
C THR A 647 4.16 -13.45 34.60
N VAL A 648 4.67 -14.47 35.29
CA VAL A 648 6.01 -14.45 35.90
C VAL A 648 7.11 -14.33 34.84
N LEU A 649 7.03 -15.13 33.76
CA LEU A 649 7.99 -15.05 32.65
C LEU A 649 7.98 -13.68 31.98
N GLY A 650 6.82 -13.01 31.90
CA GLY A 650 6.71 -11.66 31.36
C GLY A 650 7.40 -10.62 32.23
N GLY A 651 7.30 -10.77 33.55
CA GLY A 651 8.06 -9.95 34.51
C GLY A 651 9.57 -10.12 34.35
N LEU A 652 10.05 -11.35 34.12
CA LEU A 652 11.47 -11.63 33.87
C LEU A 652 11.94 -11.05 32.52
N TRP A 653 11.12 -11.15 31.47
CA TRP A 653 11.43 -10.53 30.19
C TRP A 653 11.53 -9.01 30.31
N ALA A 654 10.62 -8.39 31.07
CA ALA A 654 10.66 -6.95 31.31
C ALA A 654 11.95 -6.53 32.04
N ASP A 655 12.40 -7.32 33.01
CA ASP A 655 13.66 -7.09 33.72
C ASP A 655 14.88 -7.23 32.79
N ASP A 656 14.91 -8.27 31.96
CA ASP A 656 15.97 -8.52 30.97
C ASP A 656 16.07 -7.40 29.91
N SER A 657 14.93 -6.87 29.47
CA SER A 657 14.87 -5.88 28.39
C SER A 657 14.94 -4.43 28.87
N TRP A 658 14.35 -4.10 30.03
CA TRP A 658 14.26 -2.73 30.56
C TRP A 658 14.91 -2.53 31.94
N GLY A 659 15.57 -3.54 32.50
CA GLY A 659 16.30 -3.47 33.76
C GLY A 659 15.41 -3.36 35.01
N ARG A 660 14.10 -3.61 34.88
CA ARG A 660 13.16 -3.71 36.00
C ARG A 660 11.94 -4.54 35.63
N PHE A 661 11.40 -5.26 36.62
CA PHE A 661 10.10 -5.91 36.51
C PHE A 661 9.01 -4.92 36.08
N TRP A 662 8.23 -5.31 35.07
CA TRP A 662 7.06 -4.55 34.57
C TRP A 662 7.38 -3.13 34.06
N GLY A 663 8.62 -2.85 33.66
CA GLY A 663 8.92 -1.68 32.84
C GLY A 663 8.55 -1.95 31.38
N TRP A 664 7.75 -1.07 30.77
CA TRP A 664 7.51 -1.04 29.33
C TRP A 664 7.43 0.41 28.84
#